data_AF-A0ABD7G451-F1
#
_entry.id   AF-A0ABD7G451-F1
#
_cell.length_a   1.000
_cell.length_b   1.000
_cell.length_c   1.000
_cell.angle_alpha   90.00
_cell.angle_beta   90.00
_cell.angle_gamma   90.00
#
_symmetry.space_group_name_H-M   'P 1'
#
loop_
_entity.id
_entity.type
_entity.pdbx_description
1 polymer ?
#
loop_
_entity_poly.entity_id
_entity_poly.type
_entity_poly.pdbx_seq_one_letter_code
_entity_poly.pdbx_strand_id
1 'polypeptide(L)'
;MPKSETMVRDMLKKTCLLPLSLLMVVSASANSAAPLKIANVIIPASFAQALAEGLAVPVRLQYTDEENRLDTLTDNPIGNATLLLQDGKLHLLHIDFGAGQQQGLLNDQLTAMLASEEKRTFSAEGSLQIDANASMQLDLVAMLLTIRVSRDAFGQARQPDNRVTLTPTVDTLTGVHRYNLGYSFNSNPQNGHSDSNFLQLDSTVGMGAHHMALDASLYNLGEPEQSGDIYRAMYERDLDDRRIAAGMVSTWDLQTLGVVTGLSTGRIYGASYGNQAQSRKQKADASTTPVQVFMPANGEVRVYREDRLISLQNLTIGNQNIDTSAFPSGVYNVTVEVYVDGRLTSTTTQRVTKLGGSLGFTQEWGWQWWGGLMEGAQNNGDSPLLGVSLARSLDTLELATTTYAFKDAAVGEARANWQATDRVSAQLQTMLASDQSWRFASSLALQAHDNASLWLSQEKLETGSALTVSNAELYSAGITLNLGGWVSGLGQLTFNTLHDRQMNSDRSYADYYQHLYAGKYGNLSLRASLQSDSGTLNGFNNKSITLDYSIPFDNLFSFGMSSNEQGQTTANVNYQKRMDGVINLASFNASRMMHGSDEHNMALSGTLGFENRVIGGTMTLGRGHGGDMNGNLIARGALVTTEDALVASSRSSSGSGLIINTGIDRQGQMLAKVNGQDYPLHGEQTFLALPPYGEYEIELLNSKRGKDSYDINTGKQRYTLFPGNVATLDASSTIKEMVTVFGILRAEDGSLLANARIDNHIGTTVTNEEGEFSLDVDKANPMLTFRQGNDFCEAELDLEQHSGAAWVGIITCQGLPTYAMVREY
;
A
#
# COMPACT_ATOMS: atom_id res chain seq x y z
N MET A 1 -20.81 36.93 -44.56
CA MET A 1 -20.20 38.28 -44.57
C MET A 1 -18.70 38.14 -44.31
N PRO A 2 -17.83 38.97 -44.94
CA PRO A 2 -16.97 38.48 -46.03
C PRO A 2 -15.46 38.83 -45.92
N LYS A 3 -14.67 38.25 -46.85
CA LYS A 3 -13.56 38.82 -47.69
C LYS A 3 -12.30 39.44 -47.02
N SER A 4 -11.10 38.92 -47.35
CA SER A 4 -10.11 39.36 -48.38
C SER A 4 -9.05 40.29 -47.75
N GLU A 5 -7.77 40.38 -48.14
CA GLU A 5 -7.12 40.32 -49.45
C GLU A 5 -5.56 40.45 -49.26
N THR A 6 -4.75 39.75 -50.07
CA THR A 6 -3.51 40.18 -50.81
C THR A 6 -2.28 40.86 -50.13
N MET A 7 -1.00 40.83 -50.59
CA MET A 7 -0.21 40.20 -51.69
C MET A 7 1.23 40.82 -51.69
N VAL A 8 2.11 40.37 -52.60
CA VAL A 8 3.34 41.01 -53.18
C VAL A 8 4.66 40.82 -52.38
N ARG A 9 5.66 39.99 -52.80
CA ARG A 9 6.77 40.17 -53.81
C ARG A 9 7.59 41.46 -53.57
N ASP A 10 8.93 41.56 -53.65
CA ASP A 10 9.84 41.12 -54.72
C ASP A 10 11.31 41.49 -54.36
N MET A 11 12.25 40.94 -55.14
CA MET A 11 13.63 41.39 -55.46
C MET A 11 14.79 41.20 -54.45
N LEU A 12 15.77 40.31 -54.66
CA LEU A 12 16.89 40.23 -55.65
C LEU A 12 18.02 41.29 -55.52
N LYS A 13 19.27 40.77 -55.55
CA LYS A 13 20.63 41.40 -55.69
C LYS A 13 21.42 41.40 -54.36
N LYS A 14 22.72 41.05 -54.26
CA LYS A 14 23.80 40.88 -55.24
C LYS A 14 25.11 40.42 -54.52
N THR A 15 25.90 39.57 -55.21
CA THR A 15 27.40 39.52 -55.31
C THR A 15 28.35 39.20 -54.13
N CYS A 16 29.13 38.13 -54.35
CA CYS A 16 30.60 38.02 -54.35
C CYS A 16 31.45 38.44 -53.12
N LEU A 17 32.24 37.51 -52.54
CA LEU A 17 33.69 37.29 -52.84
C LEU A 17 34.35 36.35 -51.79
N LEU A 18 35.20 35.46 -52.31
CA LEU A 18 36.28 34.67 -51.67
C LEU A 18 37.23 35.55 -50.81
N PRO A 19 38.00 35.02 -49.81
CA PRO A 19 39.04 34.01 -50.08
C PRO A 19 39.33 32.92 -49.02
N LEU A 20 40.04 31.92 -49.55
CA LEU A 20 40.79 30.82 -48.96
C LEU A 20 41.87 31.29 -47.96
N SER A 21 42.02 30.59 -46.81
CA SER A 21 43.25 29.84 -46.47
C SER A 21 43.25 29.20 -45.06
N LEU A 22 43.59 27.90 -45.03
CA LEU A 22 44.15 27.05 -43.96
C LEU A 22 43.27 26.66 -42.74
N LEU A 23 42.95 25.37 -42.60
CA LEU A 23 43.72 24.45 -41.74
C LEU A 23 43.32 22.97 -41.97
N MET A 24 44.26 22.09 -41.64
CA MET A 24 44.39 20.68 -42.01
C MET A 24 43.30 19.76 -41.44
N VAL A 25 42.86 18.76 -42.23
CA VAL A 25 42.26 17.53 -41.70
C VAL A 25 42.86 16.31 -42.41
N VAL A 26 43.30 15.39 -41.56
CA VAL A 26 43.94 14.10 -41.83
C VAL A 26 43.08 13.24 -42.77
N SER A 27 43.74 12.65 -43.76
CA SER A 27 43.15 11.72 -44.72
C SER A 27 42.81 10.38 -44.04
N ALA A 28 41.54 10.12 -43.77
CA ALA A 28 41.03 8.76 -43.60
C ALA A 28 40.49 8.31 -44.96
N SER A 29 41.19 7.36 -45.58
CA SER A 29 40.75 6.70 -46.81
C SER A 29 39.47 5.91 -46.54
N ALA A 30 38.33 6.43 -47.01
CA ALA A 30 37.07 5.69 -47.07
C ALA A 30 37.19 4.60 -48.16
N ASN A 31 37.21 3.33 -47.76
CA ASN A 31 36.96 2.23 -48.67
C ASN A 31 35.53 2.38 -49.21
N SER A 32 35.41 2.70 -50.50
CA SER A 32 34.13 2.74 -51.21
C SER A 32 33.66 1.31 -51.47
N ALA A 33 33.07 0.67 -50.45
CA ALA A 33 32.29 -0.55 -50.64
C ALA A 33 31.03 -0.22 -51.45
N ALA A 34 30.77 -0.99 -52.51
CA ALA A 34 29.57 -0.84 -53.32
C ALA A 34 28.31 -1.11 -52.47
N PRO A 35 27.19 -0.38 -52.68
CA PRO A 35 25.95 -0.62 -51.96
C PRO A 35 25.46 -2.05 -52.23
N LEU A 36 25.18 -2.80 -51.16
CA LEU A 36 24.69 -4.18 -51.23
C LEU A 36 23.17 -4.19 -51.36
N LYS A 37 22.62 -5.07 -52.20
CA LYS A 37 21.17 -5.27 -52.29
C LYS A 37 20.79 -6.59 -51.61
N ILE A 38 20.01 -6.52 -50.53
CA ILE A 38 19.51 -7.67 -49.77
C ILE A 38 18.01 -7.44 -49.51
N ALA A 39 17.15 -8.45 -49.66
CA ALA A 39 15.71 -8.35 -49.42
C ALA A 39 15.01 -7.16 -50.09
N ASN A 40 15.39 -6.90 -51.35
CA ASN A 40 14.90 -5.77 -52.15
C ASN A 40 15.21 -4.37 -51.60
N VAL A 41 16.05 -4.25 -50.57
CA VAL A 41 16.51 -2.98 -50.00
C VAL A 41 17.96 -2.73 -50.42
N ILE A 42 18.27 -1.48 -50.80
CA ILE A 42 19.64 -1.03 -51.08
C ILE A 42 20.24 -0.57 -49.76
N ILE A 43 21.26 -1.30 -49.29
CA ILE A 43 21.97 -1.01 -48.04
C ILE A 43 23.14 -0.04 -48.34
N PRO A 44 23.17 1.16 -47.74
CA PRO A 44 24.31 2.06 -47.84
C PRO A 44 25.60 1.44 -47.29
N ALA A 45 26.76 1.83 -47.84
CA ALA A 45 28.06 1.26 -47.48
C ALA A 45 28.39 1.38 -45.98
N SER A 46 28.03 2.50 -45.34
CA SER A 46 28.21 2.70 -43.90
C SER A 46 27.37 1.76 -43.05
N PHE A 47 26.16 1.42 -43.51
CA PHE A 47 25.26 0.50 -42.83
C PHE A 47 25.67 -0.97 -43.04
N ALA A 48 26.21 -1.30 -44.22
CA ALA A 48 26.81 -2.62 -44.47
C ALA A 48 27.99 -2.90 -43.53
N GLN A 49 28.78 -1.87 -43.20
CA GLN A 49 29.89 -1.99 -42.26
C GLN A 49 29.41 -2.25 -40.82
N ALA A 50 28.38 -1.53 -40.35
CA ALA A 50 27.78 -1.78 -39.04
C ALA A 50 27.18 -3.21 -38.93
N LEU A 51 26.53 -3.70 -39.99
CA LEU A 51 26.06 -5.09 -40.05
C LEU A 51 27.21 -6.11 -40.09
N ALA A 52 28.35 -5.77 -40.67
CA ALA A 52 29.53 -6.64 -40.66
C ALA A 52 30.22 -6.70 -39.27
N GLU A 53 30.03 -5.67 -38.45
CA GLU A 53 30.50 -5.61 -37.05
C GLU A 53 29.51 -6.22 -36.04
N GLY A 54 28.26 -6.47 -36.46
CA GLY A 54 27.19 -7.04 -35.65
C GLY A 54 26.23 -5.95 -35.14
N LEU A 55 24.99 -5.96 -35.63
CA LEU A 55 23.97 -4.97 -35.28
C LEU A 55 22.83 -5.60 -34.47
N ALA A 56 22.48 -5.00 -33.33
CA ALA A 56 21.33 -5.43 -32.53
C ALA A 56 20.01 -4.83 -33.07
N VAL A 57 18.99 -5.68 -33.23
CA VAL A 57 17.62 -5.27 -33.59
C VAL A 57 16.60 -5.79 -32.56
N PRO A 58 15.56 -5.02 -32.21
CA PRO A 58 14.50 -5.49 -31.33
C PRO A 58 13.76 -6.69 -31.94
N VAL A 59 13.32 -7.59 -31.06
CA VAL A 59 12.56 -8.80 -31.40
C VAL A 59 11.15 -8.69 -30.84
N ARG A 60 10.14 -9.00 -31.66
CA ARG A 60 8.74 -9.10 -31.24
C ARG A 60 8.17 -10.49 -31.52
N LEU A 61 7.15 -10.87 -30.75
CA LEU A 61 6.43 -12.12 -30.93
C LEU A 61 5.09 -11.86 -31.63
N GLN A 62 4.79 -12.64 -32.66
CA GLN A 62 3.52 -12.62 -33.37
C GLN A 62 2.86 -14.00 -33.24
N TYR A 63 1.68 -14.06 -32.63
CA TYR A 63 0.86 -15.26 -32.62
C TYR A 63 -0.07 -15.24 -33.82
N THR A 64 -0.02 -16.29 -34.63
CA THR A 64 -0.90 -16.45 -35.79
C THR A 64 -1.69 -17.74 -35.66
N ASP A 65 -3.01 -17.61 -35.64
CA ASP A 65 -3.97 -18.72 -35.66
C ASP A 65 -4.77 -18.64 -36.96
N GLU A 66 -4.38 -19.45 -37.94
CA GLU A 66 -5.04 -19.48 -39.25
C GLU A 66 -6.47 -20.02 -39.18
N GLU A 67 -6.79 -20.89 -38.21
CA GLU A 67 -8.14 -21.44 -38.03
C GLU A 67 -9.12 -20.39 -37.52
N ASN A 68 -8.68 -19.54 -36.58
CA ASN A 68 -9.51 -18.51 -35.95
C ASN A 68 -9.29 -17.09 -36.52
N ARG A 69 -8.42 -16.92 -37.52
CA ARG A 69 -8.00 -15.61 -38.07
C ARG A 69 -7.53 -14.63 -36.99
N LEU A 70 -6.85 -15.12 -35.97
CA LEU A 70 -6.24 -14.28 -34.94
C LEU A 70 -4.78 -14.01 -35.33
N ASP A 71 -4.41 -12.73 -35.35
CA ASP A 71 -3.04 -12.30 -35.56
C ASP A 71 -2.71 -11.22 -34.53
N THR A 72 -1.96 -11.59 -33.49
CA THR A 72 -1.64 -10.71 -32.36
C THR A 72 -0.14 -10.52 -32.23
N LEU A 73 0.30 -9.27 -32.18
CA LEU A 73 1.70 -8.87 -32.04
C LEU A 73 1.93 -8.26 -30.65
N THR A 74 3.05 -8.55 -30.01
CA THR A 74 3.41 -7.92 -28.73
C THR A 74 3.67 -6.41 -28.88
N ASP A 75 3.10 -5.60 -27.98
CA ASP A 75 3.27 -4.14 -27.99
C ASP A 75 4.74 -3.73 -27.74
N ASN A 76 5.42 -4.45 -26.84
CA ASN A 76 6.82 -4.25 -26.49
C ASN A 76 7.73 -5.33 -27.10
N PRO A 77 8.99 -5.02 -27.42
CA PRO A 77 9.98 -6.02 -27.80
C PRO A 77 10.28 -6.96 -26.63
N ILE A 78 10.47 -8.24 -26.94
CA ILE A 78 10.73 -9.33 -25.99
C ILE A 78 12.22 -9.62 -25.81
N GLY A 79 13.08 -8.96 -26.58
CA GLY A 79 14.53 -9.17 -26.60
C GLY A 79 15.21 -8.43 -27.76
N ASN A 80 16.51 -8.64 -27.92
CA ASN A 80 17.32 -8.10 -29.01
C ASN A 80 18.04 -9.23 -29.75
N ALA A 81 18.00 -9.21 -31.09
CA ALA A 81 18.70 -10.14 -31.96
C ALA A 81 19.94 -9.48 -32.55
N THR A 82 21.08 -10.17 -32.55
CA THR A 82 22.30 -9.69 -33.21
C THR A 82 22.39 -10.22 -34.64
N LEU A 83 22.41 -9.31 -35.60
CA LEU A 83 22.51 -9.58 -37.04
C LEU A 83 23.94 -9.35 -37.54
N LEU A 84 24.46 -10.29 -38.34
CA LEU A 84 25.79 -10.24 -38.93
C LEU A 84 25.73 -10.40 -40.46
N LEU A 85 26.31 -9.46 -41.19
CA LEU A 85 26.49 -9.56 -42.64
C LEU A 85 27.85 -10.19 -42.98
N GLN A 86 27.83 -11.41 -43.51
CA GLN A 86 29.04 -12.13 -43.93
C GLN A 86 28.79 -12.86 -45.25
N ASP A 87 29.74 -12.79 -46.17
CA ASP A 87 29.66 -13.39 -47.52
C ASP A 87 28.44 -12.92 -48.34
N GLY A 88 28.03 -11.66 -48.14
CA GLY A 88 26.87 -11.07 -48.81
C GLY A 88 25.52 -11.63 -48.36
N LYS A 89 25.49 -12.43 -47.28
CA LYS A 89 24.28 -12.96 -46.66
C LYS A 89 24.16 -12.48 -45.21
N LEU A 90 22.92 -12.30 -44.79
CA LEU A 90 22.61 -11.80 -43.46
C LEU A 90 22.33 -12.99 -42.54
N HIS A 91 23.01 -13.02 -41.41
CA HIS A 91 22.96 -14.13 -40.45
C HIS A 91 22.46 -13.62 -39.10
N LEU A 92 21.69 -14.45 -38.40
CA LEU A 92 21.38 -14.32 -37.00
C LEU A 92 22.48 -15.01 -36.20
N LEU A 93 23.10 -14.31 -35.24
CA LEU A 93 24.11 -14.87 -34.35
C LEU A 93 23.48 -15.45 -33.08
N HIS A 94 22.73 -14.63 -32.35
CA HIS A 94 21.99 -15.02 -31.16
C HIS A 94 20.84 -14.04 -30.91
N ILE A 95 19.95 -14.44 -30.01
CA ILE A 95 18.89 -13.58 -29.47
C ILE A 95 19.08 -13.51 -27.96
N ASP A 96 19.22 -12.29 -27.46
CA ASP A 96 19.25 -12.01 -26.03
C ASP A 96 17.84 -11.61 -25.58
N PHE A 97 17.27 -12.41 -24.68
CA PHE A 97 15.95 -12.15 -24.10
C PHE A 97 16.13 -11.43 -22.76
N GLY A 98 15.39 -10.33 -22.55
CA GLY A 98 15.46 -9.59 -21.30
C GLY A 98 15.11 -10.48 -20.10
N ALA A 99 15.93 -10.41 -19.04
CA ALA A 99 15.75 -11.21 -17.83
C ALA A 99 14.31 -11.11 -17.29
N GLY A 100 13.61 -12.25 -17.23
CA GLY A 100 12.26 -12.36 -16.66
C GLY A 100 11.08 -12.25 -17.65
N GLN A 101 11.28 -11.87 -18.92
CA GLN A 101 10.16 -11.73 -19.88
C GLN A 101 9.71 -13.04 -20.56
N GLN A 102 10.50 -14.11 -20.50
CA GLN A 102 10.18 -15.39 -21.16
C GLN A 102 9.66 -16.49 -20.23
N GLN A 103 9.68 -16.32 -18.91
CA GLN A 103 9.23 -17.38 -18.01
C GLN A 103 7.72 -17.62 -18.17
N GLY A 104 7.38 -18.67 -18.94
CA GLY A 104 6.01 -19.17 -19.11
C GLY A 104 5.33 -18.87 -20.45
N LEU A 105 5.97 -18.14 -21.38
CA LEU A 105 5.37 -17.80 -22.68
C LEU A 105 5.65 -18.86 -23.77
N LEU A 106 6.91 -19.17 -24.08
CA LEU A 106 7.28 -20.18 -25.09
C LEU A 106 7.62 -21.53 -24.44
N ASN A 107 7.48 -22.62 -25.20
CA ASN A 107 7.83 -23.96 -24.71
C ASN A 107 9.36 -24.14 -24.57
N ASP A 108 9.79 -25.09 -23.75
CA ASP A 108 11.21 -25.30 -23.41
C ASP A 108 12.06 -25.66 -24.65
N GLN A 109 11.48 -26.38 -25.62
CA GLN A 109 12.17 -26.80 -26.85
C GLN A 109 12.50 -25.60 -27.75
N LEU A 110 11.51 -24.74 -28.03
CA LEU A 110 11.69 -23.55 -28.86
C LEU A 110 12.60 -22.54 -28.16
N THR A 111 12.49 -22.39 -26.84
CA THR A 111 13.37 -21.51 -26.05
C THR A 111 14.83 -21.93 -26.15
N ALA A 112 15.13 -23.23 -26.02
CA ALA A 112 16.47 -23.77 -26.22
C ALA A 112 16.99 -23.55 -27.64
N MET A 113 16.11 -23.69 -28.65
CA MET A 113 16.47 -23.41 -30.05
C MET A 113 16.68 -21.92 -30.34
N LEU A 114 16.05 -21.00 -29.62
CA LEU A 114 16.24 -19.56 -29.80
C LEU A 114 17.49 -19.05 -29.06
N ALA A 115 17.84 -19.68 -27.94
CA ALA A 115 19.03 -19.36 -27.15
C ALA A 115 20.33 -19.98 -27.69
N SER A 116 20.26 -20.90 -28.66
CA SER A 116 21.45 -21.49 -29.27
C SER A 116 22.23 -20.43 -30.06
N GLU A 117 23.55 -20.30 -29.84
CA GLU A 117 24.47 -19.44 -30.62
C GLU A 117 24.77 -19.99 -32.03
N GLU A 118 23.90 -20.86 -32.57
CA GLU A 118 24.07 -21.38 -33.90
C GLU A 118 23.78 -20.28 -34.92
N LYS A 119 24.78 -20.00 -35.76
CA LYS A 119 24.66 -19.05 -36.87
C LYS A 119 23.61 -19.51 -37.86
N ARG A 120 22.50 -18.76 -37.99
CA ARG A 120 21.39 -19.05 -38.93
C ARG A 120 21.32 -18.01 -40.03
N THR A 121 21.15 -18.43 -41.28
CA THR A 121 21.16 -17.53 -42.45
C THR A 121 19.74 -17.18 -42.91
N PHE A 122 19.43 -15.89 -43.02
CA PHE A 122 18.15 -15.44 -43.60
C PHE A 122 18.09 -15.69 -45.11
N SER A 123 16.87 -15.93 -45.61
CA SER A 123 16.57 -15.99 -47.04
C SER A 123 16.81 -14.65 -47.73
N ALA A 124 16.76 -14.65 -49.06
CA ALA A 124 16.86 -13.42 -49.83
C ALA A 124 15.71 -12.46 -49.53
N GLU A 125 14.58 -12.93 -49.00
CA GLU A 125 13.38 -12.18 -48.62
C GLU A 125 13.32 -11.81 -47.13
N GLY A 126 14.38 -12.08 -46.36
CA GLY A 126 14.44 -11.78 -44.93
C GLY A 126 13.65 -12.75 -44.04
N SER A 127 13.30 -13.93 -44.55
CA SER A 127 12.63 -14.99 -43.79
C SER A 127 13.62 -16.06 -43.30
N LEU A 128 13.39 -16.60 -42.12
CA LEU A 128 14.16 -17.70 -41.54
C LEU A 128 13.21 -18.67 -40.84
N GLN A 129 13.23 -19.95 -41.22
CA GLN A 129 12.43 -20.98 -40.56
C GLN A 129 13.20 -21.54 -39.36
N ILE A 130 12.53 -21.64 -38.20
CA ILE A 130 13.11 -22.25 -36.99
C ILE A 130 12.68 -23.71 -36.92
N ASP A 131 11.37 -23.95 -36.94
CA ASP A 131 10.74 -25.27 -36.96
C ASP A 131 9.32 -25.20 -37.56
N ALA A 132 8.51 -26.25 -37.42
CA ALA A 132 7.14 -26.29 -37.93
C ALA A 132 6.18 -25.29 -37.24
N ASN A 133 6.55 -24.81 -36.05
CA ASN A 133 5.72 -23.99 -35.17
C ASN A 133 6.25 -22.56 -35.02
N ALA A 134 7.44 -22.26 -35.55
CA ALA A 134 8.08 -20.96 -35.41
C ALA A 134 8.87 -20.55 -36.66
N SER A 135 8.66 -19.31 -37.10
CA SER A 135 9.41 -18.67 -38.19
C SER A 135 9.77 -17.24 -37.83
N MET A 136 10.83 -16.71 -38.43
CA MET A 136 11.25 -15.31 -38.25
C MET A 136 11.13 -14.54 -39.55
N GLN A 137 10.70 -13.29 -39.44
CA GLN A 137 10.69 -12.32 -40.52
C GLN A 137 11.46 -11.07 -40.07
N LEU A 138 12.50 -10.73 -40.82
CA LEU A 138 13.29 -9.53 -40.62
C LEU A 138 12.79 -8.42 -41.55
N ASP A 139 12.43 -7.28 -40.98
CA ASP A 139 12.19 -6.04 -41.70
C ASP A 139 13.42 -5.13 -41.59
N LEU A 140 14.17 -5.03 -42.69
CA LEU A 140 15.40 -4.23 -42.79
C LEU A 140 15.13 -2.72 -42.86
N VAL A 141 13.89 -2.28 -43.12
CA VAL A 141 13.52 -0.86 -43.12
C VAL A 141 13.15 -0.43 -41.71
N ALA A 142 12.36 -1.25 -41.01
CA ALA A 142 11.93 -1.00 -39.64
C ALA A 142 12.99 -1.41 -38.59
N MET A 143 14.04 -2.12 -38.98
CA MET A 143 15.04 -2.72 -38.08
C MET A 143 14.37 -3.57 -36.99
N LEU A 144 13.41 -4.41 -37.38
CA LEU A 144 12.60 -5.21 -36.47
C LEU A 144 12.62 -6.67 -36.89
N LEU A 145 12.90 -7.57 -35.94
CA LEU A 145 12.75 -9.01 -36.13
C LEU A 145 11.44 -9.47 -35.51
N THR A 146 10.58 -10.12 -36.29
CA THR A 146 9.31 -10.69 -35.80
C THR A 146 9.39 -12.21 -35.80
N ILE A 147 9.19 -12.84 -34.65
CA ILE A 147 9.07 -14.28 -34.51
C ILE A 147 7.58 -14.64 -34.56
N ARG A 148 7.15 -15.31 -35.63
CA ARG A 148 5.81 -15.84 -35.80
C ARG A 148 5.74 -17.23 -35.19
N VAL A 149 4.79 -17.44 -34.29
CA VAL A 149 4.60 -18.69 -33.56
C VAL A 149 3.17 -19.21 -33.66
N SER A 150 3.02 -20.53 -33.70
CA SER A 150 1.74 -21.24 -33.62
C SER A 150 1.35 -21.53 -32.17
N ARG A 151 0.15 -22.07 -31.94
CA ARG A 151 -0.36 -22.39 -30.58
C ARG A 151 0.52 -23.38 -29.83
N ASP A 152 1.10 -24.35 -30.53
CA ASP A 152 1.93 -25.41 -29.94
C ASP A 152 3.32 -24.91 -29.51
N ALA A 153 3.69 -23.69 -29.92
CA ALA A 153 4.92 -23.03 -29.50
C ALA A 153 4.84 -22.43 -28.07
N PHE A 154 3.63 -22.29 -27.51
CA PHE A 154 3.46 -21.77 -26.15
C PHE A 154 3.66 -22.85 -25.09
N GLY A 155 4.34 -22.50 -24.01
CA GLY A 155 4.47 -23.37 -22.84
C GLY A 155 3.13 -23.51 -22.11
N GLN A 156 2.96 -24.58 -21.32
CA GLN A 156 1.87 -24.57 -20.33
C GLN A 156 2.09 -23.37 -19.41
N ALA A 157 1.06 -22.54 -19.23
CA ALA A 157 1.10 -21.43 -18.30
C ALA A 157 1.49 -21.97 -16.92
N ARG A 158 2.76 -21.83 -16.54
CA ARG A 158 3.17 -22.07 -15.17
C ARG A 158 2.43 -21.01 -14.37
N GLN A 159 1.41 -21.42 -13.62
CA GLN A 159 0.88 -20.55 -12.59
C GLN A 159 2.07 -20.06 -11.76
N PRO A 160 2.22 -18.75 -11.55
CA PRO A 160 3.35 -18.21 -10.81
C PRO A 160 3.45 -18.97 -9.49
N ASP A 161 4.57 -19.66 -9.30
CA ASP A 161 4.84 -20.35 -8.06
C ASP A 161 5.06 -19.26 -7.00
N ASN A 162 3.97 -18.91 -6.29
CA ASN A 162 3.99 -17.92 -5.22
C ASN A 162 4.77 -18.39 -3.99
N ARG A 163 5.46 -19.55 -4.05
CA ARG A 163 6.45 -19.98 -3.06
C ARG A 163 7.69 -19.09 -3.13
N VAL A 164 7.57 -17.88 -2.62
CA VAL A 164 8.75 -17.08 -2.27
C VAL A 164 9.34 -17.74 -1.03
N THR A 165 10.47 -18.41 -1.18
CA THR A 165 11.23 -18.89 -0.02
C THR A 165 11.77 -17.65 0.69
N LEU A 166 11.10 -17.24 1.78
CA LEU A 166 11.47 -16.06 2.54
C LEU A 166 12.66 -16.41 3.44
N THR A 167 13.78 -15.72 3.24
CA THR A 167 14.93 -15.80 4.14
C THR A 167 14.96 -14.53 4.98
N PRO A 168 14.92 -14.58 6.33
CA PRO A 168 14.94 -13.37 7.15
C PRO A 168 16.23 -12.57 6.91
N THR A 169 16.10 -11.27 6.66
CA THR A 169 17.27 -10.38 6.55
C THR A 169 17.84 -9.98 7.91
N VAL A 170 17.02 -10.03 8.96
CA VAL A 170 17.41 -9.66 10.34
C VAL A 170 17.61 -10.95 11.13
N ASP A 171 18.83 -11.18 11.61
CA ASP A 171 19.21 -12.34 12.43
C ASP A 171 19.48 -11.98 13.90
N THR A 172 19.46 -10.69 14.24
CA THR A 172 19.63 -10.16 15.59
C THR A 172 18.31 -10.04 16.35
N LEU A 173 18.40 -9.87 17.67
CA LEU A 173 17.22 -9.71 18.52
C LEU A 173 16.67 -8.28 18.39
N THR A 174 15.49 -8.13 17.80
CA THR A 174 14.80 -6.85 17.66
C THR A 174 13.38 -6.93 18.20
N GLY A 175 12.76 -5.80 18.48
CA GLY A 175 11.40 -5.76 19.01
C GLY A 175 10.61 -4.54 18.56
N VAL A 176 9.31 -4.74 18.45
CA VAL A 176 8.33 -3.68 18.20
C VAL A 176 7.27 -3.76 19.29
N HIS A 177 7.22 -2.72 20.12
CA HIS A 177 6.31 -2.61 21.26
C HIS A 177 5.31 -1.48 20.99
N ARG A 178 4.12 -1.86 20.57
CA ARG A 178 3.04 -0.95 20.21
C ARG A 178 2.14 -0.73 21.42
N TYR A 179 1.74 0.52 21.61
CA TYR A 179 0.81 0.90 22.66
C TYR A 179 -0.32 1.73 22.07
N ASN A 180 -1.52 1.53 22.61
CA ASN A 180 -2.70 2.30 22.29
C ASN A 180 -3.43 2.66 23.59
N LEU A 181 -3.48 3.95 23.89
CA LEU A 181 -4.10 4.51 25.08
C LEU A 181 -5.36 5.25 24.66
N GLY A 182 -6.46 4.95 25.33
CA GLY A 182 -7.70 5.69 25.20
C GLY A 182 -8.17 6.20 26.56
N TYR A 183 -8.63 7.44 26.58
CA TYR A 183 -9.33 8.05 27.70
C TYR A 183 -10.60 8.69 27.16
N SER A 184 -11.73 8.48 27.84
CA SER A 184 -12.97 9.14 27.51
C SER A 184 -13.68 9.55 28.79
N PHE A 185 -14.33 10.71 28.74
CA PHE A 185 -15.14 11.18 29.83
C PHE A 185 -16.47 11.71 29.31
N ASN A 186 -17.47 11.61 30.16
CA ASN A 186 -18.77 12.24 29.98
C ASN A 186 -19.20 12.87 31.30
N SER A 187 -19.69 14.09 31.25
CA SER A 187 -20.19 14.83 32.39
C SER A 187 -21.59 15.31 32.08
N ASN A 188 -22.56 14.68 32.71
CA ASN A 188 -23.97 15.05 32.59
C ASN A 188 -24.39 15.87 33.83
N PRO A 189 -25.00 17.06 33.66
CA PRO A 189 -25.50 17.88 34.78
C PRO A 189 -26.48 17.15 35.71
N GLN A 190 -27.18 16.13 35.24
CA GLN A 190 -28.17 15.34 35.99
C GLN A 190 -27.64 13.99 36.49
N ASN A 191 -26.79 13.32 35.71
CA ASN A 191 -26.34 11.94 35.98
C ASN A 191 -24.88 11.84 36.49
N GLY A 192 -24.18 12.95 36.65
CA GLY A 192 -22.81 12.98 37.18
C GLY A 192 -21.74 12.75 36.13
N HIS A 193 -20.53 12.44 36.60
CA HIS A 193 -19.33 12.22 35.79
C HIS A 193 -19.08 10.72 35.61
N SER A 194 -18.74 10.31 34.40
CA SER A 194 -18.33 8.94 34.05
C SER A 194 -17.07 9.02 33.20
N ASP A 195 -16.05 8.31 33.65
CA ASP A 195 -14.77 8.19 32.97
C ASP A 195 -14.54 6.74 32.57
N SER A 196 -13.90 6.53 31.42
CA SER A 196 -13.42 5.21 31.03
C SER A 196 -12.10 5.36 30.30
N ASN A 197 -11.20 4.42 30.55
CA ASN A 197 -9.87 4.44 29.96
C ASN A 197 -9.35 3.03 29.71
N PHE A 198 -8.50 2.90 28.70
CA PHE A 198 -7.88 1.64 28.35
C PHE A 198 -6.43 1.84 27.89
N LEU A 199 -5.62 0.81 28.11
CA LEU A 199 -4.27 0.69 27.60
C LEU A 199 -4.13 -0.69 26.95
N GLN A 200 -3.92 -0.72 25.64
CA GLN A 200 -3.57 -1.93 24.89
C GLN A 200 -2.07 -1.93 24.61
N LEU A 201 -1.44 -3.08 24.80
CA LEU A 201 -0.02 -3.34 24.58
C LEU A 201 0.13 -4.55 23.68
N ASP A 202 0.70 -4.34 22.50
CA ASP A 202 1.08 -5.40 21.56
C ASP A 202 2.58 -5.36 21.36
N SER A 203 3.27 -6.39 21.83
CA SER A 203 4.72 -6.47 21.84
C SER A 203 5.16 -7.71 21.08
N THR A 204 5.93 -7.52 20.01
CA THR A 204 6.53 -8.61 19.24
C THR A 204 8.04 -8.47 19.26
N VAL A 205 8.73 -9.49 19.77
CA VAL A 205 10.20 -9.58 19.78
C VAL A 205 10.61 -10.68 18.83
N GLY A 206 11.45 -10.38 17.85
CA GLY A 206 11.86 -11.27 16.77
C GLY A 206 13.37 -11.46 16.69
N MET A 207 13.80 -12.62 16.20
CA MET A 207 15.17 -12.94 15.83
C MET A 207 15.15 -13.94 14.67
N GLY A 208 15.48 -13.49 13.46
CA GLY A 208 15.36 -14.33 12.27
C GLY A 208 13.91 -14.66 11.96
N ALA A 209 13.58 -15.95 12.00
CA ALA A 209 12.21 -16.48 11.82
C ALA A 209 11.54 -16.87 13.15
N HIS A 210 12.16 -16.54 14.29
CA HIS A 210 11.65 -16.81 15.62
C HIS A 210 11.06 -15.54 16.20
N HIS A 211 9.89 -15.61 16.82
CA HIS A 211 9.31 -14.45 17.48
C HIS A 211 8.49 -14.81 18.71
N MET A 212 8.44 -13.90 19.67
CA MET A 212 7.58 -13.93 20.84
C MET A 212 6.58 -12.78 20.74
N ALA A 213 5.29 -13.12 20.75
CA ALA A 213 4.20 -12.16 20.69
C ALA A 213 3.45 -12.12 22.03
N LEU A 214 3.25 -10.90 22.54
CA LEU A 214 2.48 -10.59 23.73
C LEU A 214 1.41 -9.57 23.37
N ASP A 215 0.14 -9.88 23.65
CA ASP A 215 -1.00 -8.99 23.50
C ASP A 215 -1.74 -8.91 24.84
N ALA A 216 -1.88 -7.71 25.38
CA ALA A 216 -2.55 -7.46 26.64
C ALA A 216 -3.34 -6.14 26.61
N SER A 217 -4.43 -6.09 27.39
CA SER A 217 -5.21 -4.88 27.61
C SER A 217 -5.47 -4.66 29.09
N LEU A 218 -5.43 -3.40 29.51
CA LEU A 218 -5.85 -2.94 30.82
C LEU A 218 -6.97 -1.92 30.66
N TYR A 219 -7.97 -1.96 31.52
CA TYR A 219 -9.14 -1.08 31.49
C TYR A 219 -9.36 -0.42 32.86
N ASN A 220 -9.98 0.76 32.84
CA ASN A 220 -10.37 1.53 34.02
C ASN A 220 -9.19 1.82 34.98
N LEU A 221 -7.99 2.08 34.43
CA LEU A 221 -6.80 2.38 35.25
C LEU A 221 -7.06 3.63 36.11
N GLY A 222 -6.96 3.49 37.42
CA GLY A 222 -7.23 4.57 38.39
C GLY A 222 -8.62 4.54 39.02
N GLU A 223 -9.55 3.73 38.50
CA GLU A 223 -10.90 3.53 39.07
C GLU A 223 -10.93 2.34 40.05
N PRO A 224 -12.00 2.18 40.86
CA PRO A 224 -12.15 1.06 41.79
C PRO A 224 -12.25 -0.32 41.12
N GLU A 225 -12.84 -0.40 39.93
CA GLU A 225 -13.07 -1.64 39.18
C GLU A 225 -12.11 -1.77 38.00
N GLN A 226 -10.83 -1.98 38.30
CA GLN A 226 -9.79 -2.22 37.30
C GLN A 226 -9.89 -3.64 36.77
N SER A 227 -9.76 -3.80 35.45
CA SER A 227 -9.70 -5.12 34.82
C SER A 227 -8.55 -5.20 33.82
N GLY A 228 -8.04 -6.40 33.61
CA GLY A 228 -6.90 -6.62 32.74
C GLY A 228 -6.87 -8.04 32.21
N ASP A 229 -6.49 -8.18 30.95
CA ASP A 229 -6.47 -9.45 30.23
C ASP A 229 -5.24 -9.57 29.36
N ILE A 230 -4.71 -10.78 29.28
CA ILE A 230 -3.68 -11.17 28.31
C ILE A 230 -4.39 -12.03 27.26
N TYR A 231 -4.34 -11.60 26.01
CA TYR A 231 -4.99 -12.30 24.89
C TYR A 231 -4.06 -13.28 24.21
N ARG A 232 -2.76 -12.97 24.19
CA ARG A 232 -1.74 -13.80 23.57
C ARG A 232 -0.43 -13.65 24.31
N ALA A 233 0.22 -14.77 24.57
CA ALA A 233 1.60 -14.83 25.05
C ALA A 233 2.21 -16.10 24.44
N MET A 234 2.78 -15.99 23.26
CA MET A 234 3.19 -17.15 22.47
C MET A 234 4.53 -16.95 21.79
N TYR A 235 5.28 -18.05 21.72
CA TYR A 235 6.43 -18.20 20.86
C TYR A 235 5.98 -18.82 19.54
N GLU A 236 6.55 -18.34 18.44
CA GLU A 236 6.29 -18.81 17.09
C GLU A 236 7.60 -18.89 16.31
N ARG A 237 7.67 -19.88 15.42
CA ARG A 237 8.69 -19.97 14.39
C ARG A 237 8.01 -20.39 13.11
N ASP A 238 8.06 -19.54 12.10
CA ASP A 238 7.43 -19.78 10.80
C ASP A 238 8.49 -19.61 9.71
N LEU A 239 8.96 -20.71 9.12
CA LEU A 239 10.01 -20.70 8.09
C LEU A 239 9.83 -21.90 7.16
N ASP A 240 10.07 -21.73 5.87
CA ASP A 240 9.99 -22.79 4.85
C ASP A 240 8.67 -23.58 4.89
N ASP A 241 7.54 -22.86 4.99
CA ASP A 241 6.22 -23.46 5.16
C ASP A 241 6.11 -24.41 6.37
N ARG A 242 6.90 -24.17 7.42
CA ARG A 242 6.80 -24.90 8.69
C ARG A 242 6.61 -23.92 9.81
N ARG A 243 5.45 -24.01 10.44
CA ARG A 243 5.08 -23.22 11.61
C ARG A 243 5.09 -24.09 12.85
N ILE A 244 5.85 -23.67 13.86
CA ILE A 244 5.82 -24.19 15.22
C ILE A 244 5.36 -23.04 16.10
N ALA A 245 4.34 -23.24 16.92
CA ALA A 245 3.92 -22.25 17.90
C ALA A 245 3.65 -22.89 19.25
N ALA A 246 3.96 -22.21 20.34
CA ALA A 246 3.69 -22.68 21.70
C ALA A 246 3.46 -21.50 22.64
N GLY A 247 2.45 -21.61 23.50
CA GLY A 247 2.15 -20.59 24.50
C GLY A 247 0.67 -20.50 24.82
N MET A 248 0.23 -19.30 25.18
CA MET A 248 -1.16 -19.01 25.51
C MET A 248 -1.79 -18.17 24.40
N VAL A 249 -2.98 -18.58 23.98
CA VAL A 249 -3.83 -17.84 23.06
C VAL A 249 -5.26 -17.87 23.59
N SER A 250 -5.90 -16.71 23.66
CA SER A 250 -7.32 -16.60 23.96
C SER A 250 -8.14 -17.00 22.73
N THR A 251 -9.42 -17.32 22.94
CA THR A 251 -10.37 -17.54 21.83
C THR A 251 -10.49 -16.33 20.88
N TRP A 252 -9.91 -15.18 21.24
CA TRP A 252 -9.87 -13.97 20.44
C TRP A 252 -8.79 -13.99 19.34
N ASP A 253 -7.81 -14.88 19.41
CA ASP A 253 -6.70 -14.93 18.44
C ASP A 253 -6.42 -16.36 17.89
N LEU A 254 -7.47 -17.19 17.80
CA LEU A 254 -7.40 -18.58 17.29
C LEU A 254 -7.13 -18.72 15.80
N GLN A 255 -6.93 -17.61 15.08
CA GLN A 255 -6.66 -17.61 13.62
C GLN A 255 -5.40 -18.40 13.26
N THR A 256 -4.53 -18.57 14.26
CA THR A 256 -3.37 -19.41 14.21
C THR A 256 -3.67 -20.92 14.13
N LEU A 257 -4.91 -21.37 14.34
CA LEU A 257 -5.30 -22.78 14.47
C LEU A 257 -6.24 -23.30 13.36
N GLY A 258 -6.52 -22.49 12.33
CA GLY A 258 -7.44 -22.83 11.25
C GLY A 258 -8.87 -22.33 11.51
N VAL A 259 -9.88 -23.06 11.01
CA VAL A 259 -11.29 -22.65 11.16
C VAL A 259 -11.83 -23.21 12.47
N VAL A 260 -11.72 -22.43 13.54
CA VAL A 260 -12.23 -22.80 14.87
C VAL A 260 -13.28 -21.78 15.28
N THR A 261 -14.56 -22.17 15.22
CA THR A 261 -15.69 -21.27 15.50
C THR A 261 -16.65 -21.76 16.58
N GLY A 262 -16.47 -23.00 17.06
CA GLY A 262 -17.18 -23.53 18.23
C GLY A 262 -16.57 -23.11 19.57
N LEU A 263 -15.31 -22.68 19.61
CA LEU A 263 -14.66 -22.17 20.82
C LEU A 263 -14.78 -20.64 20.88
N SER A 264 -15.73 -20.12 21.67
CA SER A 264 -15.97 -18.67 21.80
C SER A 264 -15.32 -18.04 23.02
N THR A 265 -15.08 -18.79 24.09
CA THR A 265 -14.60 -18.26 25.38
C THR A 265 -13.46 -19.10 25.97
N GLY A 266 -12.55 -18.44 26.69
CA GLY A 266 -11.47 -19.07 27.46
C GLY A 266 -10.06 -18.82 26.90
N ARG A 267 -9.06 -19.28 27.68
CA ARG A 267 -7.64 -19.27 27.31
C ARG A 267 -7.18 -20.68 26.98
N ILE A 268 -6.39 -20.82 25.93
CA ILE A 268 -5.81 -22.08 25.48
C ILE A 268 -4.31 -21.99 25.68
N TYR A 269 -3.78 -22.91 26.49
CA TYR A 269 -2.36 -23.08 26.73
C TYR A 269 -1.91 -24.32 25.96
N GLY A 270 -1.19 -24.14 24.86
CA GLY A 270 -0.93 -25.25 23.96
C GLY A 270 0.22 -25.03 23.00
N ALA A 271 0.37 -25.98 22.10
CA ALA A 271 1.32 -25.93 21.01
C ALA A 271 0.66 -26.34 19.70
N SER A 272 1.23 -25.88 18.59
CA SER A 272 0.81 -26.26 17.25
C SER A 272 2.01 -26.46 16.32
N TYR A 273 1.81 -27.35 15.35
CA TYR A 273 2.79 -27.65 14.32
C TYR A 273 2.10 -27.95 12.99
N GLY A 274 2.54 -27.31 11.91
CA GLY A 274 1.95 -27.48 10.59
C GLY A 274 2.67 -26.73 9.49
N ASN A 275 2.12 -26.81 8.28
CA ASN A 275 2.49 -25.94 7.15
C ASN A 275 1.44 -24.85 6.88
N GLN A 276 0.39 -24.77 7.71
CA GLN A 276 -0.54 -23.64 7.77
C GLN A 276 0.12 -22.45 8.48
N ALA A 277 1.04 -21.84 7.74
CA ALA A 277 1.89 -20.75 8.15
C ALA A 277 1.23 -19.38 7.90
N GLN A 278 1.54 -18.40 8.75
CA GLN A 278 1.19 -16.99 8.55
C GLN A 278 2.09 -16.33 7.47
N SER A 279 3.23 -16.96 7.15
CA SER A 279 4.10 -16.55 6.04
C SER A 279 3.44 -16.60 4.66
N ARG A 280 2.34 -17.34 4.53
CA ARG A 280 1.48 -17.30 3.35
C ARG A 280 0.49 -16.15 3.48
N LYS A 281 0.79 -15.03 2.81
CA LYS A 281 0.03 -13.77 2.81
C LYS A 281 -1.49 -13.98 2.94
N GLN A 282 -2.03 -13.81 4.14
CA GLN A 282 -3.47 -13.72 4.36
C GLN A 282 -3.89 -12.26 4.19
N LYS A 283 -4.89 -11.99 3.36
CA LYS A 283 -5.54 -10.67 3.36
C LYS A 283 -6.45 -10.59 4.59
N ALA A 284 -6.39 -9.46 5.30
CA ALA A 284 -7.37 -9.16 6.34
C ALA A 284 -8.69 -8.82 5.66
N ASP A 285 -9.68 -9.71 5.80
CA ASP A 285 -11.01 -9.52 5.24
C ASP A 285 -11.93 -8.77 6.22
N ALA A 286 -12.90 -8.04 5.69
CA ALA A 286 -14.00 -7.51 6.48
C ALA A 286 -15.00 -8.63 6.85
N SER A 287 -15.89 -8.35 7.80
CA SER A 287 -17.02 -9.24 8.12
C SER A 287 -17.86 -9.51 6.88
N THR A 288 -18.17 -10.79 6.62
CA THR A 288 -19.03 -11.23 5.52
C THR A 288 -20.41 -10.60 5.61
N THR A 289 -20.91 -10.39 6.82
CA THR A 289 -22.10 -9.58 7.09
C THR A 289 -21.65 -8.17 7.50
N PRO A 290 -21.99 -7.12 6.74
CA PRO A 290 -21.63 -5.75 7.10
C PRO A 290 -22.25 -5.34 8.44
N VAL A 291 -21.45 -4.77 9.33
CA VAL A 291 -21.91 -4.15 10.57
C VAL A 291 -22.25 -2.70 10.27
N GLN A 292 -23.53 -2.34 10.31
CA GLN A 292 -24.03 -1.03 9.85
C GLN A 292 -24.65 -0.24 11.01
N VAL A 293 -24.43 1.07 10.99
CA VAL A 293 -24.97 2.02 11.97
C VAL A 293 -25.50 3.25 11.28
N PHE A 294 -26.57 3.84 11.82
CA PHE A 294 -27.03 5.15 11.41
C PHE A 294 -26.53 6.21 12.38
N MET A 295 -25.88 7.22 11.82
CA MET A 295 -25.32 8.35 12.54
C MET A 295 -26.27 9.56 12.40
N PRO A 296 -26.96 10.01 13.47
CA PRO A 296 -27.83 11.19 13.43
C PRO A 296 -27.08 12.53 13.48
N ALA A 297 -25.76 12.50 13.70
CA ALA A 297 -24.84 13.58 13.40
C ALA A 297 -23.43 12.97 13.34
N ASN A 298 -22.43 13.78 13.03
CA ASN A 298 -21.05 13.32 13.14
C ASN A 298 -20.75 12.97 14.60
N GLY A 299 -20.18 11.79 14.80
CA GLY A 299 -20.00 11.26 16.14
C GLY A 299 -19.05 10.09 16.17
N GLU A 300 -19.04 9.41 17.30
CA GLU A 300 -18.14 8.31 17.62
C GLU A 300 -18.94 7.02 17.74
N VAL A 301 -18.38 5.94 17.20
CA VAL A 301 -18.90 4.59 17.42
C VAL A 301 -17.88 3.78 18.19
N ARG A 302 -18.32 3.25 19.32
CA ARG A 302 -17.57 2.34 20.18
C ARG A 302 -18.10 0.94 19.98
N VAL A 303 -17.21 0.01 19.67
CA VAL A 303 -17.57 -1.37 19.46
C VAL A 303 -16.93 -2.21 20.55
N TYR A 304 -17.76 -2.94 21.27
CA TYR A 304 -17.37 -3.82 22.35
C TYR A 304 -17.63 -5.27 21.98
N ARG A 305 -16.82 -6.18 22.49
CA ARG A 305 -17.05 -7.62 22.50
C ARG A 305 -16.90 -8.07 23.95
N GLU A 306 -17.90 -8.72 24.53
CA GLU A 306 -17.88 -9.17 25.93
C GLU A 306 -17.47 -8.02 26.90
N ASP A 307 -18.11 -6.86 26.74
CA ASP A 307 -17.87 -5.62 27.51
C ASP A 307 -16.48 -4.98 27.33
N ARG A 308 -15.68 -5.47 26.38
CA ARG A 308 -14.34 -4.94 26.08
C ARG A 308 -14.34 -4.14 24.79
N LEU A 309 -13.88 -2.90 24.83
CA LEU A 309 -13.76 -2.04 23.64
C LEU A 309 -12.70 -2.59 22.68
N ILE A 310 -13.13 -2.93 21.46
CA ILE A 310 -12.28 -3.48 20.38
C ILE A 310 -12.05 -2.49 19.24
N SER A 311 -12.91 -1.47 19.10
CA SER A 311 -12.77 -0.47 18.05
C SER A 311 -13.47 0.82 18.45
N LEU A 312 -12.86 1.93 18.05
CA LEU A 312 -13.39 3.27 18.21
C LEU A 312 -13.21 4.01 16.88
N GLN A 313 -14.31 4.42 16.25
CA GLN A 313 -14.30 5.05 14.93
C GLN A 313 -15.15 6.32 14.93
N ASN A 314 -14.62 7.41 14.38
CA ASN A 314 -15.41 8.61 14.13
C ASN A 314 -16.11 8.48 12.78
N LEU A 315 -17.44 8.57 12.78
CA LEU A 315 -18.27 8.37 11.59
C LEU A 315 -19.09 9.62 11.29
N THR A 316 -19.35 9.84 10.00
CA THR A 316 -20.18 10.96 9.53
C THR A 316 -21.67 10.61 9.54
N ILE A 317 -22.51 11.63 9.49
CA ILE A 317 -23.98 11.51 9.40
C ILE A 317 -24.46 10.52 8.30
N GLY A 318 -25.55 9.80 8.58
CA GLY A 318 -26.19 8.82 7.69
C GLY A 318 -25.83 7.36 7.97
N ASN A 319 -26.17 6.45 7.04
CA ASN A 319 -25.79 5.04 7.17
C ASN A 319 -24.29 4.89 6.92
N GLN A 320 -23.62 4.20 7.84
CA GLN A 320 -22.18 3.95 7.78
C GLN A 320 -21.90 2.47 8.06
N ASN A 321 -20.94 1.93 7.32
CA ASN A 321 -20.39 0.62 7.62
C ASN A 321 -19.24 0.81 8.61
N ILE A 322 -19.23 0.03 9.68
CA ILE A 322 -18.09 -0.04 10.59
C ILE A 322 -16.98 -0.81 9.88
N ASP A 323 -15.76 -0.26 9.87
CA ASP A 323 -14.60 -0.99 9.38
C ASP A 323 -14.27 -2.13 10.34
N THR A 324 -14.52 -3.36 9.91
CA THR A 324 -14.28 -4.59 10.68
C THR A 324 -13.00 -5.30 10.26
N SER A 325 -12.17 -4.70 9.39
CA SER A 325 -10.91 -5.30 8.92
C SER A 325 -9.95 -5.58 10.08
N ALA A 326 -9.85 -4.64 11.03
CA ALA A 326 -9.03 -4.75 12.24
C ALA A 326 -9.66 -5.59 13.36
N PHE A 327 -10.91 -6.05 13.20
CA PHE A 327 -11.56 -6.86 14.23
C PHE A 327 -10.94 -8.26 14.29
N PRO A 328 -10.93 -8.91 15.46
CA PRO A 328 -10.62 -10.33 15.57
C PRO A 328 -11.42 -11.16 14.56
N SER A 329 -10.80 -12.17 13.93
CA SER A 329 -11.57 -13.10 13.12
C SER A 329 -12.36 -14.09 14.00
N GLY A 330 -13.28 -14.82 13.38
CA GLY A 330 -14.22 -15.69 14.07
C GLY A 330 -15.65 -15.17 13.96
N VAL A 331 -16.55 -15.80 14.72
CA VAL A 331 -17.97 -15.47 14.72
C VAL A 331 -18.42 -15.17 16.14
N TYR A 332 -18.81 -13.93 16.39
CA TYR A 332 -19.17 -13.46 17.73
C TYR A 332 -20.09 -12.24 17.66
N ASN A 333 -20.75 -11.96 18.77
CA ASN A 333 -21.59 -10.77 18.90
C ASN A 333 -20.75 -9.59 19.40
N VAL A 334 -21.05 -8.40 18.86
CA VAL A 334 -20.49 -7.13 19.30
C VAL A 334 -21.61 -6.20 19.76
N THR A 335 -21.34 -5.43 20.80
CA THR A 335 -22.19 -4.32 21.23
C THR A 335 -21.64 -3.05 20.58
N VAL A 336 -22.47 -2.39 19.78
CA VAL A 336 -22.15 -1.18 19.05
C VAL A 336 -22.87 -0.03 19.72
N GLU A 337 -22.10 0.88 20.32
CA GLU A 337 -22.60 2.09 20.96
C GLU A 337 -22.30 3.30 20.07
N VAL A 338 -23.35 4.04 19.74
CA VAL A 338 -23.27 5.28 18.97
C VAL A 338 -23.36 6.46 19.91
N TYR A 339 -22.27 7.23 19.97
CA TYR A 339 -22.18 8.46 20.72
C TYR A 339 -22.26 9.64 19.76
N VAL A 340 -23.29 10.46 19.95
CA VAL A 340 -23.44 11.74 19.24
C VAL A 340 -23.43 12.84 20.26
N ASP A 341 -22.56 13.82 20.05
CA ASP A 341 -22.31 14.90 21.00
C ASP A 341 -22.10 14.39 22.43
N GLY A 342 -21.41 13.23 22.54
CA GLY A 342 -21.03 12.53 23.77
C GLY A 342 -22.16 11.90 24.58
N ARG A 343 -23.38 11.89 24.05
CA ARG A 343 -24.48 11.13 24.62
C ARG A 343 -24.64 9.83 23.87
N LEU A 344 -24.77 8.74 24.63
CA LEU A 344 -25.18 7.46 24.07
C LEU A 344 -26.56 7.63 23.43
N THR A 345 -26.59 7.56 22.10
CA THR A 345 -27.79 7.79 21.31
C THR A 345 -28.42 6.48 20.86
N SER A 346 -27.60 5.45 20.62
CA SER A 346 -28.06 4.11 20.26
C SER A 346 -27.09 3.06 20.78
N THR A 347 -27.63 1.94 21.25
CA THR A 347 -26.86 0.74 21.60
C THR A 347 -27.49 -0.42 20.84
N THR A 348 -26.71 -1.07 20.00
CA THR A 348 -27.19 -2.22 19.21
C THR A 348 -26.24 -3.38 19.34
N THR A 349 -26.78 -4.58 19.53
CA THR A 349 -26.00 -5.81 19.36
C THR A 349 -26.04 -6.20 17.89
N GLN A 350 -24.87 -6.51 17.33
CA GLN A 350 -24.71 -6.97 15.95
C GLN A 350 -23.75 -8.16 15.91
N ARG A 351 -23.81 -8.96 14.86
CA ARG A 351 -22.96 -10.14 14.71
C ARG A 351 -21.84 -9.88 13.70
N VAL A 352 -20.61 -10.18 14.10
CA VAL A 352 -19.43 -10.16 13.24
C VAL A 352 -19.16 -11.59 12.79
N THR A 353 -19.04 -11.78 11.48
CA THR A 353 -18.79 -13.09 10.87
C THR A 353 -17.58 -12.97 9.96
N LYS A 354 -16.40 -13.30 10.50
CA LYS A 354 -15.12 -13.29 9.79
C LYS A 354 -14.59 -14.70 9.66
N LEU A 355 -14.84 -15.32 8.51
CA LEU A 355 -14.59 -16.75 8.27
C LEU A 355 -13.15 -17.06 7.78
N GLY A 356 -12.22 -16.10 7.91
CA GLY A 356 -10.82 -16.19 7.47
C GLY A 356 -10.63 -15.98 5.96
N GLY A 357 -9.40 -15.70 5.52
CA GLY A 357 -9.07 -15.45 4.11
C GLY A 357 -8.71 -16.71 3.30
N SER A 358 -8.21 -16.51 2.08
CA SER A 358 -7.65 -17.58 1.24
C SER A 358 -6.38 -18.16 1.87
N LEU A 359 -6.27 -19.49 1.87
CA LEU A 359 -5.15 -20.22 2.49
C LEU A 359 -4.05 -20.59 1.47
N GLY A 360 -4.29 -20.40 0.17
CA GLY A 360 -3.26 -20.50 -0.87
C GLY A 360 -2.60 -21.88 -1.05
N PHE A 361 -3.29 -22.97 -0.74
CA PHE A 361 -2.76 -24.34 -0.82
C PHE A 361 -3.03 -25.01 -2.17
N THR A 362 -2.50 -24.46 -3.27
CA THR A 362 -2.80 -24.92 -4.65
C THR A 362 -2.13 -26.24 -5.03
N GLN A 363 -0.87 -26.43 -4.61
CA GLN A 363 -0.06 -27.60 -4.98
C GLN A 363 -0.01 -28.69 -3.91
N GLU A 364 -0.06 -28.32 -2.63
CA GLU A 364 0.03 -29.25 -1.49
C GLU A 364 -1.16 -29.11 -0.54
N TRP A 365 -1.30 -30.05 0.39
CA TRP A 365 -2.27 -29.91 1.46
C TRP A 365 -1.69 -29.02 2.56
N GLY A 366 -2.45 -28.00 2.95
CA GLY A 366 -2.28 -27.34 4.23
C GLY A 366 -2.71 -28.28 5.34
N TRP A 367 -1.93 -28.37 6.41
CA TRP A 367 -2.24 -29.16 7.58
C TRP A 367 -1.62 -28.53 8.82
N GLN A 368 -2.29 -28.73 9.95
CA GLN A 368 -1.80 -28.29 11.25
C GLN A 368 -2.36 -29.18 12.36
N TRP A 369 -1.52 -29.57 13.29
CA TRP A 369 -1.90 -30.23 14.53
C TRP A 369 -1.74 -29.24 15.65
N TRP A 370 -2.65 -29.24 16.60
CA TRP A 370 -2.58 -28.34 17.74
C TRP A 370 -3.27 -28.95 18.94
N GLY A 371 -2.84 -28.57 20.14
CA GLY A 371 -3.43 -29.10 21.35
C GLY A 371 -2.80 -28.53 22.60
N GLY A 372 -3.44 -28.78 23.73
CA GLY A 372 -3.06 -28.19 25.01
C GLY A 372 -4.17 -28.32 26.05
N LEU A 373 -4.27 -27.31 26.90
CA LEU A 373 -5.27 -27.18 27.95
C LEU A 373 -6.11 -25.93 27.67
N MET A 374 -7.42 -26.08 27.70
CA MET A 374 -8.39 -24.99 27.66
C MET A 374 -8.88 -24.72 29.07
N GLU A 375 -8.77 -23.47 29.49
CA GLU A 375 -9.33 -22.98 30.75
C GLU A 375 -10.86 -23.12 30.71
N GLY A 376 -11.43 -23.83 31.68
CA GLY A 376 -12.88 -24.03 31.76
C GLY A 376 -13.61 -22.76 32.20
N ALA A 377 -14.85 -22.57 31.76
CA ALA A 377 -15.74 -21.58 32.38
C ALA A 377 -15.89 -21.88 33.88
N GLN A 378 -16.06 -20.85 34.73
CA GLN A 378 -15.89 -20.77 36.20
C GLN A 378 -16.19 -22.01 37.09
N ASN A 379 -16.90 -23.04 36.60
CA ASN A 379 -17.25 -24.25 37.34
C ASN A 379 -16.80 -25.60 36.71
N ASN A 380 -16.19 -25.66 35.51
CA ASN A 380 -15.97 -26.93 34.78
C ASN A 380 -14.54 -27.52 34.84
N GLY A 381 -13.58 -26.81 35.44
CA GLY A 381 -12.17 -27.20 35.48
C GLY A 381 -11.51 -27.21 34.09
N ASP A 382 -10.18 -27.33 34.05
CA ASP A 382 -9.44 -27.31 32.79
C ASP A 382 -9.74 -28.54 31.92
N SER A 383 -9.79 -28.32 30.61
CA SER A 383 -10.17 -29.32 29.62
C SER A 383 -9.03 -29.57 28.65
N PRO A 384 -8.54 -30.82 28.48
CA PRO A 384 -7.56 -31.12 27.44
C PRO A 384 -8.19 -30.85 26.07
N LEU A 385 -7.40 -30.30 25.16
CA LEU A 385 -7.82 -29.93 23.82
C LEU A 385 -6.84 -30.50 22.80
N LEU A 386 -7.37 -31.09 21.74
CA LEU A 386 -6.59 -31.57 20.60
C LEU A 386 -7.36 -31.29 19.32
N GLY A 387 -6.67 -30.79 18.31
CA GLY A 387 -7.26 -30.47 17.01
C GLY A 387 -6.32 -30.67 15.84
N VAL A 388 -6.92 -30.86 14.68
CA VAL A 388 -6.27 -31.04 13.38
C VAL A 388 -7.00 -30.21 12.36
N SER A 389 -6.25 -29.43 11.60
CA SER A 389 -6.75 -28.57 10.53
C SER A 389 -6.14 -29.02 9.21
N LEU A 390 -6.93 -29.02 8.14
CA LEU A 390 -6.53 -29.36 6.79
C LEU A 390 -7.07 -28.31 5.82
N ALA A 391 -6.32 -27.97 4.77
CA ALA A 391 -6.75 -27.04 3.74
C ALA A 391 -6.22 -27.42 2.36
N ARG A 392 -6.98 -27.08 1.32
CA ARG A 392 -6.58 -27.25 -0.08
C ARG A 392 -7.24 -26.17 -0.92
N SER A 393 -6.45 -25.49 -1.74
CA SER A 393 -6.95 -24.64 -2.81
C SER A 393 -6.91 -25.43 -4.11
N LEU A 394 -8.02 -25.48 -4.82
CA LEU A 394 -8.16 -25.93 -6.19
C LEU A 394 -8.47 -24.68 -7.02
N ASP A 395 -8.27 -24.75 -8.33
CA ASP A 395 -8.38 -23.62 -9.27
C ASP A 395 -9.42 -22.54 -8.89
N THR A 396 -10.68 -22.94 -8.73
CA THR A 396 -11.79 -22.06 -8.32
C THR A 396 -12.33 -22.34 -6.92
N LEU A 397 -11.86 -23.39 -6.24
CA LEU A 397 -12.47 -23.90 -5.00
C LEU A 397 -11.43 -24.06 -3.89
N GLU A 398 -11.62 -23.35 -2.79
CA GLU A 398 -10.82 -23.52 -1.59
C GLU A 398 -11.60 -24.28 -0.53
N LEU A 399 -10.99 -25.32 0.01
CA LEU A 399 -11.55 -26.15 1.06
C LEU A 399 -10.67 -26.03 2.30
N ALA A 400 -11.29 -25.88 3.46
CA ALA A 400 -10.62 -25.99 4.74
C ALA A 400 -11.50 -26.81 5.69
N THR A 401 -10.91 -27.65 6.51
CA THR A 401 -11.62 -28.41 7.54
C THR A 401 -10.79 -28.43 8.81
N THR A 402 -11.46 -28.46 9.95
CA THR A 402 -10.81 -28.48 11.24
C THR A 402 -11.64 -29.35 12.17
N THR A 403 -11.01 -30.33 12.79
CA THR A 403 -11.64 -31.23 13.74
C THR A 403 -10.91 -31.14 15.06
N TYR A 404 -11.62 -30.95 16.15
CA TYR A 404 -11.03 -30.85 17.48
C TYR A 404 -11.93 -31.46 18.53
N ALA A 405 -11.33 -31.91 19.62
CA ALA A 405 -12.02 -32.52 20.73
C ALA A 405 -11.50 -31.96 22.05
N PHE A 406 -12.43 -31.77 22.98
CA PHE A 406 -12.18 -31.43 24.36
C PHE A 406 -13.01 -32.36 25.26
N LYS A 407 -12.88 -32.23 26.59
CA LYS A 407 -13.50 -33.14 27.57
C LYS A 407 -14.99 -33.42 27.33
N ASP A 408 -15.75 -32.38 26.95
CA ASP A 408 -17.21 -32.44 26.91
C ASP A 408 -17.78 -32.58 25.49
N ALA A 409 -17.01 -32.26 24.44
CA ALA A 409 -17.45 -32.46 23.05
C ALA A 409 -16.31 -32.63 22.04
N ALA A 410 -16.63 -33.26 20.91
CA ALA A 410 -15.85 -33.27 19.70
C ALA A 410 -16.58 -32.47 18.61
N VAL A 411 -15.86 -31.63 17.89
CA VAL A 411 -16.38 -30.70 16.89
C VAL A 411 -15.66 -30.92 15.56
N GLY A 412 -16.41 -30.99 14.47
CA GLY A 412 -15.92 -30.96 13.10
C GLY A 412 -16.45 -29.73 12.37
N GLU A 413 -15.55 -28.97 11.78
CA GLU A 413 -15.83 -27.77 11.00
C GLU A 413 -15.30 -27.94 9.57
N ALA A 414 -16.05 -27.45 8.60
CA ALA A 414 -15.65 -27.42 7.20
C ALA A 414 -16.07 -26.11 6.54
N ARG A 415 -15.20 -25.57 5.70
CA ARG A 415 -15.38 -24.34 4.93
C ARG A 415 -15.07 -24.62 3.46
N ALA A 416 -15.90 -24.10 2.58
CA ALA A 416 -15.67 -24.08 1.15
C ALA A 416 -15.84 -22.65 0.63
N ASN A 417 -14.86 -22.15 -0.13
CA ASN A 417 -14.96 -20.88 -0.85
C ASN A 417 -14.82 -21.16 -2.34
N TRP A 418 -15.84 -20.84 -3.11
CA TRP A 418 -15.95 -21.19 -4.52
C TRP A 418 -16.10 -19.95 -5.38
N GLN A 419 -15.06 -19.60 -6.10
CA GLN A 419 -15.06 -18.55 -7.12
C GLN A 419 -15.47 -19.16 -8.47
N ALA A 420 -16.77 -19.40 -8.67
CA ALA A 420 -17.26 -20.08 -9.87
C ALA A 420 -16.89 -19.34 -11.18
N THR A 421 -16.91 -18.00 -11.15
CA THR A 421 -16.47 -17.12 -12.25
C THR A 421 -15.98 -15.79 -11.67
N ASP A 422 -15.40 -14.89 -12.47
CA ASP A 422 -15.04 -13.53 -12.03
C ASP A 422 -16.23 -12.71 -11.49
N ARG A 423 -17.46 -13.14 -11.77
CA ARG A 423 -18.71 -12.48 -11.37
C ARG A 423 -19.50 -13.24 -10.30
N VAL A 424 -19.14 -14.48 -9.97
CA VAL A 424 -19.91 -15.31 -9.04
C VAL A 424 -18.97 -15.96 -8.04
N SER A 425 -19.19 -15.65 -6.76
CA SER A 425 -18.48 -16.27 -5.65
C SER A 425 -19.47 -16.79 -4.60
N ALA A 426 -19.22 -17.97 -4.05
CA ALA A 426 -20.02 -18.58 -3.01
C ALA A 426 -19.14 -19.07 -1.87
N GLN A 427 -19.54 -18.80 -0.63
CA GLN A 427 -18.88 -19.30 0.57
C GLN A 427 -19.85 -20.21 1.33
N LEU A 428 -19.34 -21.29 1.89
CA LEU A 428 -20.07 -22.22 2.72
C LEU A 428 -19.22 -22.55 3.96
N GLN A 429 -19.85 -22.61 5.12
CA GLN A 429 -19.26 -23.09 6.36
C GLN A 429 -20.26 -23.98 7.09
N THR A 430 -19.77 -25.08 7.63
CA THR A 430 -20.54 -26.04 8.40
C THR A 430 -19.80 -26.43 9.67
N MET A 431 -20.53 -26.64 10.76
CA MET A 431 -20.01 -27.17 12.02
C MET A 431 -20.96 -28.24 12.51
N LEU A 432 -20.43 -29.34 13.03
CA LEU A 432 -21.17 -30.39 13.72
C LEU A 432 -20.42 -30.76 14.99
N ALA A 433 -21.12 -30.95 16.09
CA ALA A 433 -20.53 -31.33 17.37
C ALA A 433 -21.25 -32.52 18.00
N SER A 434 -20.53 -33.30 18.82
CA SER A 434 -21.06 -34.47 19.51
C SER A 434 -22.12 -34.14 20.56
N ASP A 435 -22.20 -32.89 21.02
CA ASP A 435 -23.22 -32.39 21.94
C ASP A 435 -24.53 -31.96 21.24
N GLN A 436 -24.67 -32.31 19.96
CA GLN A 436 -25.79 -31.96 19.06
C GLN A 436 -25.78 -30.51 18.57
N SER A 437 -24.72 -29.75 18.83
CA SER A 437 -24.58 -28.43 18.20
C SER A 437 -24.29 -28.55 16.71
N TRP A 438 -24.86 -27.64 15.92
CA TRP A 438 -24.58 -27.55 14.50
C TRP A 438 -24.65 -26.12 13.98
N ARG A 439 -23.81 -25.80 13.00
CA ARG A 439 -23.80 -24.52 12.27
C ARG A 439 -23.90 -24.78 10.78
N PHE A 440 -24.63 -23.91 10.10
CA PHE A 440 -24.63 -23.76 8.65
C PHE A 440 -24.58 -22.26 8.32
N ALA A 441 -23.54 -21.83 7.62
CA ALA A 441 -23.45 -20.47 7.10
C ALA A 441 -23.12 -20.51 5.61
N SER A 442 -23.78 -19.67 4.82
CA SER A 442 -23.56 -19.58 3.38
C SER A 442 -23.64 -18.15 2.91
N SER A 443 -22.74 -17.73 2.03
CA SER A 443 -22.82 -16.44 1.34
C SER A 443 -22.68 -16.64 -0.16
N LEU A 444 -23.35 -15.80 -0.94
CA LEU A 444 -23.31 -15.78 -2.39
C LEU A 444 -23.19 -14.33 -2.84
N ALA A 445 -22.19 -14.01 -3.64
CA ALA A 445 -22.07 -12.72 -4.30
C ALA A 445 -22.11 -12.91 -5.83
N LEU A 446 -22.88 -12.06 -6.48
CA LEU A 446 -23.16 -12.08 -7.91
C LEU A 446 -23.02 -10.67 -8.47
N GLN A 447 -22.07 -10.47 -9.38
CA GLN A 447 -22.00 -9.30 -10.25
C GLN A 447 -22.92 -9.55 -11.45
N ALA A 448 -24.22 -9.29 -11.29
CA ALA A 448 -25.23 -9.55 -12.32
C ALA A 448 -24.99 -8.73 -13.61
N HIS A 449 -24.41 -7.53 -13.48
CA HIS A 449 -24.00 -6.66 -14.57
C HIS A 449 -22.78 -5.83 -14.13
N ASP A 450 -22.05 -5.20 -15.05
CA ASP A 450 -20.91 -4.31 -14.70
C ASP A 450 -21.32 -3.14 -13.77
N ASN A 451 -22.62 -2.84 -13.72
CA ASN A 451 -23.20 -1.75 -12.92
C ASN A 451 -24.14 -2.27 -11.82
N ALA A 452 -24.25 -3.59 -11.62
CA ALA A 452 -25.18 -4.16 -10.65
C ALA A 452 -24.55 -5.36 -9.95
N SER A 453 -24.47 -5.29 -8.62
CA SER A 453 -24.01 -6.39 -7.77
C SER A 453 -25.07 -6.75 -6.74
N LEU A 454 -25.18 -8.04 -6.45
CA LEU A 454 -26.08 -8.64 -5.46
C LEU A 454 -25.21 -9.48 -4.53
N TRP A 455 -25.55 -9.51 -3.25
CA TRP A 455 -25.04 -10.53 -2.35
C TRP A 455 -26.15 -11.01 -1.40
N LEU A 456 -26.06 -12.26 -0.99
CA LEU A 456 -26.95 -12.94 -0.07
C LEU A 456 -26.10 -13.67 0.96
N SER A 457 -26.47 -13.63 2.23
CA SER A 457 -25.78 -14.35 3.29
C SER A 457 -26.76 -14.86 4.34
N GLN A 458 -26.58 -16.10 4.76
CA GLN A 458 -27.40 -16.79 5.74
C GLN A 458 -26.49 -17.47 6.77
N GLU A 459 -26.86 -17.42 8.04
CA GLU A 459 -26.23 -18.18 9.12
C GLU A 459 -27.31 -18.78 10.01
N LYS A 460 -27.21 -20.07 10.34
CA LYS A 460 -27.98 -20.73 11.38
C LYS A 460 -27.05 -21.54 12.28
N LEU A 461 -27.15 -21.35 13.58
CA LEU A 461 -26.40 -22.05 14.63
C LEU A 461 -27.37 -22.44 15.74
N GLU A 462 -27.45 -23.74 16.02
CA GLU A 462 -28.11 -24.27 17.22
C GLU A 462 -27.03 -24.92 18.08
N THR A 463 -26.95 -24.49 19.34
CA THR A 463 -25.98 -24.96 20.32
C THR A 463 -26.62 -25.97 21.27
N GLY A 464 -25.89 -27.04 21.56
CA GLY A 464 -26.19 -28.05 22.55
C GLY A 464 -25.76 -27.62 23.96
N SER A 465 -25.18 -28.56 24.70
CA SER A 465 -24.92 -28.40 26.15
C SER A 465 -23.46 -28.15 26.52
N ALA A 466 -22.51 -28.40 25.62
CA ALA A 466 -21.07 -28.34 25.91
C ALA A 466 -20.39 -27.12 25.30
N LEU A 467 -20.86 -26.66 24.14
CA LEU A 467 -20.30 -25.51 23.44
C LEU A 467 -20.73 -24.18 24.07
N THR A 468 -19.81 -23.21 24.19
CA THR A 468 -20.06 -21.89 24.81
C THR A 468 -20.52 -20.82 23.81
N VAL A 469 -20.86 -21.21 22.58
CA VAL A 469 -21.37 -20.31 21.53
C VAL A 469 -22.87 -20.07 21.65
N SER A 470 -23.31 -18.84 21.42
CA SER A 470 -24.74 -18.51 21.39
C SER A 470 -25.40 -18.95 20.08
N ASN A 471 -26.66 -19.39 20.17
CA ASN A 471 -27.51 -19.66 19.00
C ASN A 471 -27.53 -18.44 18.07
N ALA A 472 -27.70 -18.68 16.78
CA ALA A 472 -27.86 -17.61 15.79
C ALA A 472 -28.78 -18.04 14.66
N GLU A 473 -29.55 -17.09 14.15
CA GLU A 473 -30.31 -17.26 12.92
C GLU A 473 -30.43 -15.91 12.21
N LEU A 474 -29.58 -15.73 11.20
CA LEU A 474 -29.32 -14.48 10.51
C LEU A 474 -29.51 -14.66 9.01
N TYR A 475 -30.25 -13.75 8.39
CA TYR A 475 -30.40 -13.66 6.94
C TYR A 475 -30.10 -12.23 6.51
N SER A 476 -29.31 -12.07 5.46
CA SER A 476 -28.92 -10.78 4.93
C SER A 476 -28.85 -10.79 3.42
N ALA A 477 -29.23 -9.66 2.82
CA ALA A 477 -29.27 -9.51 1.38
C ALA A 477 -28.99 -8.06 1.02
N GLY A 478 -28.08 -7.84 0.08
CA GLY A 478 -27.75 -6.51 -0.40
C GLY A 478 -27.68 -6.42 -1.92
N ILE A 479 -28.07 -5.27 -2.44
CA ILE A 479 -28.04 -4.93 -3.86
C ILE A 479 -27.37 -3.58 -4.00
N THR A 480 -26.45 -3.46 -4.94
CA THR A 480 -25.81 -2.20 -5.32
C THR A 480 -25.99 -1.97 -6.81
N LEU A 481 -26.55 -0.83 -7.17
CA LEU A 481 -26.80 -0.40 -8.54
C LEU A 481 -26.03 0.90 -8.81
N ASN A 482 -25.09 0.86 -9.75
CA ASN A 482 -24.41 2.04 -10.27
C ASN A 482 -25.22 2.61 -11.44
N LEU A 483 -26.10 3.58 -11.15
CA LEU A 483 -27.00 4.16 -12.14
C LEU A 483 -26.24 5.01 -13.18
N GLY A 484 -25.04 5.49 -12.84
CA GLY A 484 -24.18 6.29 -13.72
C GLY A 484 -23.78 5.56 -15.00
N GLY A 485 -23.71 4.23 -14.96
CA GLY A 485 -23.45 3.42 -16.15
C GLY A 485 -24.65 3.22 -17.08
N TRP A 486 -25.87 3.59 -16.66
CA TRP A 486 -27.06 3.62 -17.52
C TRP A 486 -27.44 5.03 -17.94
N VAL A 487 -27.37 5.98 -17.01
CA VAL A 487 -27.66 7.39 -17.25
C VAL A 487 -26.50 8.20 -16.69
N SER A 488 -25.76 8.86 -17.59
CA SER A 488 -24.62 9.69 -17.22
C SER A 488 -25.03 10.75 -16.20
N GLY A 489 -24.29 10.84 -15.10
CA GLY A 489 -24.53 11.82 -14.03
C GLY A 489 -25.42 11.31 -12.89
N LEU A 490 -26.05 10.14 -13.00
CA LEU A 490 -26.69 9.49 -11.85
C LEU A 490 -25.66 8.79 -10.96
N GLY A 491 -26.02 8.65 -9.69
CA GLY A 491 -25.17 8.08 -8.65
C GLY A 491 -25.28 6.55 -8.49
N GLN A 492 -24.91 6.09 -7.31
CA GLN A 492 -25.04 4.71 -6.85
C GLN A 492 -26.21 4.60 -5.87
N LEU A 493 -27.02 3.57 -6.03
CA LEU A 493 -28.09 3.19 -5.10
C LEU A 493 -27.71 1.85 -4.46
N THR A 494 -27.68 1.80 -3.13
CA THR A 494 -27.43 0.57 -2.36
C THR A 494 -28.63 0.27 -1.49
N PHE A 495 -29.06 -0.98 -1.48
CA PHE A 495 -30.07 -1.51 -0.60
C PHE A 495 -29.48 -2.67 0.18
N ASN A 496 -29.72 -2.75 1.48
CA ASN A 496 -29.31 -3.88 2.31
C ASN A 496 -30.42 -4.20 3.31
N THR A 497 -30.67 -5.47 3.58
CA THR A 497 -31.60 -5.91 4.61
C THR A 497 -30.96 -7.01 5.45
N LEU A 498 -31.22 -6.98 6.75
CA LEU A 498 -30.69 -7.88 7.76
C LEU A 498 -31.86 -8.32 8.65
N HIS A 499 -32.07 -9.62 8.77
CA HIS A 499 -33.07 -10.24 9.60
C HIS A 499 -32.36 -11.15 10.60
N ASP A 500 -32.31 -10.75 11.87
CA ASP A 500 -31.77 -11.54 12.98
C ASP A 500 -32.93 -12.04 13.85
N ARG A 501 -33.28 -13.32 13.67
CA ARG A 501 -34.40 -13.94 14.39
C ARG A 501 -34.06 -14.19 15.86
N GLN A 502 -32.79 -14.38 16.19
CA GLN A 502 -32.35 -14.65 17.56
C GLN A 502 -32.38 -13.38 18.41
N MET A 503 -31.99 -12.24 17.84
CA MET A 503 -32.06 -10.93 18.49
C MET A 503 -33.40 -10.21 18.28
N ASN A 504 -34.33 -10.83 17.53
CA ASN A 504 -35.62 -10.24 17.14
C ASN A 504 -35.45 -8.83 16.55
N SER A 505 -34.49 -8.69 15.63
CA SER A 505 -34.08 -7.42 15.05
C SER A 505 -34.09 -7.51 13.53
N ASP A 506 -34.88 -6.64 12.91
CA ASP A 506 -34.92 -6.47 11.47
C ASP A 506 -34.40 -5.08 11.11
N ARG A 507 -33.51 -4.99 10.14
CA ARG A 507 -32.99 -3.70 9.69
C ARG A 507 -32.88 -3.66 8.18
N SER A 508 -33.37 -2.59 7.60
CA SER A 508 -33.27 -2.35 6.16
C SER A 508 -32.69 -0.97 5.91
N TYR A 509 -31.67 -0.89 5.07
CA TYR A 509 -30.91 0.30 4.73
C TYR A 509 -31.05 0.59 3.24
N ALA A 510 -31.29 1.86 2.89
CA ALA A 510 -31.29 2.33 1.53
C ALA A 510 -30.45 3.61 1.42
N ASP A 511 -29.44 3.60 0.56
CA ASP A 511 -28.47 4.67 0.41
C ASP A 511 -28.35 5.08 -1.04
N TYR A 512 -28.51 6.38 -1.30
CA TYR A 512 -28.25 7.00 -2.59
C TYR A 512 -27.06 7.94 -2.46
N TYR A 513 -26.00 7.68 -3.22
CA TYR A 513 -24.81 8.51 -3.28
C TYR A 513 -24.60 9.04 -4.69
N GLN A 514 -24.48 10.35 -4.85
CA GLN A 514 -24.27 10.98 -6.15
C GLN A 514 -23.18 12.04 -6.08
N HIS A 515 -22.31 12.01 -7.08
CA HIS A 515 -21.35 13.07 -7.32
C HIS A 515 -22.01 14.17 -8.16
N LEU A 516 -22.25 15.34 -7.58
CA LEU A 516 -22.94 16.44 -8.25
C LEU A 516 -22.01 17.30 -9.10
N TYR A 517 -20.74 17.43 -8.68
CA TYR A 517 -19.74 18.22 -9.40
C TYR A 517 -18.32 17.75 -9.07
N ALA A 518 -17.52 17.46 -10.10
CA ALA A 518 -16.07 17.29 -10.00
C ALA A 518 -15.38 18.34 -10.86
N GLY A 519 -14.50 19.14 -10.26
CA GLY A 519 -13.69 20.06 -11.03
C GLY A 519 -12.48 20.58 -10.28
N LYS A 520 -11.73 21.46 -10.94
CA LYS A 520 -10.53 22.10 -10.39
C LYS A 520 -10.78 22.92 -9.11
N TYR A 521 -12.03 23.27 -8.83
CA TYR A 521 -12.42 24.06 -7.66
C TYR A 521 -12.89 23.21 -6.48
N GLY A 522 -13.14 21.92 -6.70
CA GLY A 522 -13.64 21.02 -5.66
C GLY A 522 -14.52 19.90 -6.19
N ASN A 523 -14.94 19.08 -5.25
CA ASN A 523 -15.88 18.00 -5.43
C ASN A 523 -17.09 18.24 -4.53
N LEU A 524 -18.28 18.21 -5.12
CA LEU A 524 -19.56 18.24 -4.42
C LEU A 524 -20.25 16.88 -4.55
N SER A 525 -20.55 16.24 -3.42
CA SER A 525 -21.34 15.00 -3.38
C SER A 525 -22.56 15.12 -2.50
N LEU A 526 -23.59 14.37 -2.84
CA LEU A 526 -24.85 14.22 -2.11
C LEU A 526 -24.94 12.78 -1.61
N ARG A 527 -25.30 12.59 -0.34
CA ARG A 527 -25.72 11.30 0.20
C ARG A 527 -27.12 11.42 0.78
N ALA A 528 -27.99 10.48 0.48
CA ALA A 528 -29.28 10.33 1.13
C ALA A 528 -29.37 8.91 1.70
N SER A 529 -29.59 8.80 3.01
CA SER A 529 -29.66 7.52 3.71
C SER A 529 -31.02 7.35 4.36
N LEU A 530 -31.56 6.13 4.28
CA LEU A 530 -32.78 5.72 4.94
C LEU A 530 -32.51 4.42 5.72
N GLN A 531 -33.06 4.31 6.92
CA GLN A 531 -33.07 3.08 7.71
C GLN A 531 -34.49 2.80 8.22
N SER A 532 -34.89 1.54 8.16
CA SER A 532 -36.08 1.00 8.81
C SER A 532 -35.66 -0.09 9.78
N ASP A 533 -36.26 -0.10 10.97
CA ASP A 533 -36.11 -1.18 11.96
C ASP A 533 -37.17 -2.27 11.78
N SER A 534 -37.64 -2.43 10.54
CA SER A 534 -38.52 -3.51 10.12
C SER A 534 -37.93 -4.26 8.93
N GLY A 535 -38.27 -5.55 8.80
CA GLY A 535 -37.85 -6.38 7.68
C GLY A 535 -38.55 -6.03 6.37
N THR A 536 -39.40 -5.00 6.38
CA THR A 536 -40.16 -4.53 5.23
C THR A 536 -39.77 -3.10 4.89
N LEU A 537 -39.88 -2.72 3.61
CA LEU A 537 -39.64 -1.35 3.13
C LEU A 537 -40.75 -0.35 3.52
N ASN A 538 -41.47 -0.61 4.61
CA ASN A 538 -42.58 0.22 5.08
C ASN A 538 -42.19 0.97 6.34
N GLY A 539 -42.20 2.30 6.27
CA GLY A 539 -41.85 3.16 7.40
C GLY A 539 -40.34 3.20 7.64
N PHE A 540 -39.68 4.21 7.06
CA PHE A 540 -38.29 4.52 7.41
C PHE A 540 -38.29 5.39 8.66
N ASN A 541 -37.67 4.86 9.72
CA ASN A 541 -37.60 5.50 11.04
C ASN A 541 -36.48 6.55 11.05
N ASN A 542 -35.32 6.22 10.47
CA ASN A 542 -34.20 7.15 10.36
C ASN A 542 -33.98 7.57 8.91
N LYS A 543 -33.69 8.86 8.71
CA LYS A 543 -33.53 9.49 7.40
C LYS A 543 -32.41 10.51 7.48
N SER A 544 -31.55 10.60 6.49
CA SER A 544 -30.58 11.70 6.41
C SER A 544 -30.34 12.14 4.97
N ILE A 545 -29.94 13.40 4.82
CA ILE A 545 -29.46 13.98 3.59
C ILE A 545 -28.22 14.79 3.93
N THR A 546 -27.12 14.56 3.21
CA THR A 546 -25.84 15.22 3.43
C THR A 546 -25.30 15.75 2.12
N LEU A 547 -24.71 16.93 2.17
CA LEU A 547 -24.04 17.59 1.07
C LEU A 547 -22.59 17.86 1.50
N ASP A 548 -21.66 17.17 0.85
CA ASP A 548 -20.24 17.22 1.14
C ASP A 548 -19.52 17.99 0.03
N TYR A 549 -18.91 19.11 0.38
CA TYR A 549 -18.07 19.91 -0.50
C TYR A 549 -16.62 19.84 -0.05
N SER A 550 -15.79 19.12 -0.79
CA SER A 550 -14.34 19.04 -0.57
C SER A 550 -13.60 19.94 -1.56
N ILE A 551 -12.69 20.76 -1.05
CA ILE A 551 -11.81 21.61 -1.86
C ILE A 551 -10.49 20.86 -2.06
N PRO A 552 -9.85 20.89 -3.24
CA PRO A 552 -8.51 20.34 -3.41
C PRO A 552 -7.58 21.05 -2.41
N PHE A 553 -6.61 20.36 -1.82
CA PHE A 553 -5.75 20.86 -0.72
C PHE A 553 -6.43 20.91 0.67
N ASP A 554 -7.04 19.78 1.08
CA ASP A 554 -7.20 19.38 2.50
C ASP A 554 -8.39 19.91 3.31
N ASN A 555 -9.31 20.67 2.71
CA ASN A 555 -10.51 21.17 3.40
C ASN A 555 -11.79 20.42 2.98
N LEU A 556 -12.63 20.08 3.96
CA LEU A 556 -13.96 19.48 3.77
C LEU A 556 -15.01 20.29 4.53
N PHE A 557 -16.05 20.70 3.81
CA PHE A 557 -17.27 21.29 4.35
C PHE A 557 -18.40 20.29 4.16
N SER A 558 -19.06 19.89 5.25
CA SER A 558 -20.20 18.97 5.21
C SER A 558 -21.40 19.64 5.83
N PHE A 559 -22.52 19.66 5.11
CA PHE A 559 -23.80 20.15 5.57
C PHE A 559 -24.78 18.98 5.55
N GLY A 560 -25.34 18.62 6.70
CA GLY A 560 -26.23 17.47 6.82
C GLY A 560 -27.51 17.82 7.55
N MET A 561 -28.58 17.11 7.22
CA MET A 561 -29.79 17.09 8.02
C MET A 561 -30.25 15.66 8.18
N SER A 562 -30.62 15.26 9.39
CA SER A 562 -31.14 13.94 9.69
C SER A 562 -32.36 14.01 10.57
N SER A 563 -33.22 13.00 10.43
CA SER A 563 -34.34 12.74 11.29
C SER A 563 -34.20 11.32 11.84
N ASN A 564 -34.36 11.14 13.14
CA ASN A 564 -34.26 9.84 13.80
C ASN A 564 -35.66 9.25 14.14
N GLU A 565 -35.67 8.01 14.61
CA GLU A 565 -36.85 7.24 15.01
C GLU A 565 -37.70 7.94 16.09
N GLN A 566 -37.08 8.81 16.89
CA GLN A 566 -37.73 9.59 17.93
C GLN A 566 -38.42 10.84 17.37
N GLY A 567 -38.41 11.03 16.05
CA GLY A 567 -38.94 12.20 15.36
C GLY A 567 -38.06 13.45 15.48
N GLN A 568 -36.88 13.33 16.08
CA GLN A 568 -35.98 14.46 16.25
C GLN A 568 -35.27 14.75 14.93
N THR A 569 -35.29 16.01 14.52
CA THR A 569 -34.59 16.47 13.31
C THR A 569 -33.38 17.29 13.71
N THR A 570 -32.19 16.89 13.29
CA THR A 570 -30.91 17.57 13.57
C THR A 570 -30.34 18.13 12.27
N ALA A 571 -29.97 19.42 12.30
CA ALA A 571 -29.16 20.04 11.25
C ALA A 571 -27.71 20.09 11.71
N ASN A 572 -26.77 19.69 10.86
CA ASN A 572 -25.35 19.58 11.16
C ASN A 572 -24.51 20.37 10.16
N VAL A 573 -23.53 21.09 10.67
CA VAL A 573 -22.48 21.75 9.88
C VAL A 573 -21.14 21.29 10.41
N ASN A 574 -20.33 20.73 9.52
CA ASN A 574 -18.99 20.27 9.83
C ASN A 574 -17.96 20.97 8.94
N TYR A 575 -16.90 21.48 9.55
CA TYR A 575 -15.73 21.97 8.86
C TYR A 575 -14.51 21.20 9.31
N GLN A 576 -13.81 20.60 8.35
CA GLN A 576 -12.61 19.83 8.59
C GLN A 576 -11.47 20.36 7.73
N LYS A 577 -10.29 20.51 8.34
CA LYS A 577 -9.06 20.92 7.69
C LYS A 577 -7.95 19.94 8.05
N ARG A 578 -7.31 19.33 7.05
CA ARG A 578 -6.04 18.62 7.23
C ARG A 578 -4.88 19.57 6.97
N MET A 579 -3.79 19.38 7.68
CA MET A 579 -2.63 20.27 7.66
C MET A 579 -1.36 19.44 7.75
N ASP A 580 -0.26 19.95 7.19
CA ASP A 580 1.06 19.40 7.43
C ASP A 580 1.59 19.92 8.77
N GLY A 581 2.14 19.03 9.62
CA GLY A 581 2.75 19.38 10.90
C GLY A 581 2.28 18.49 12.06
N VAL A 582 2.60 18.92 13.28
CA VAL A 582 2.25 18.16 14.51
C VAL A 582 0.74 18.05 14.69
N ILE A 583 -0.02 19.08 14.32
CA ILE A 583 -1.48 19.00 14.25
C ILE A 583 -1.81 18.71 12.79
N ASN A 584 -2.26 17.49 12.52
CA ASN A 584 -2.54 17.04 11.15
C ASN A 584 -4.03 17.15 10.76
N LEU A 585 -4.89 17.38 11.75
CA LEU A 585 -6.34 17.46 11.57
C LEU A 585 -6.95 18.44 12.56
N ALA A 586 -7.81 19.33 12.08
CA ALA A 586 -8.72 20.11 12.90
C ALA A 586 -10.14 19.98 12.31
N SER A 587 -11.09 19.52 13.12
CA SER A 587 -12.50 19.43 12.76
C SER A 587 -13.32 20.20 13.77
N PHE A 588 -14.31 20.93 13.29
CA PHE A 588 -15.30 21.61 14.10
C PHE A 588 -16.68 21.24 13.58
N ASN A 589 -17.55 20.83 14.49
CA ASN A 589 -18.89 20.40 14.21
C ASN A 589 -19.87 21.22 15.07
N ALA A 590 -20.91 21.72 14.43
CA ALA A 590 -22.02 22.39 15.09
C ALA A 590 -23.31 21.73 14.64
N SER A 591 -24.11 21.28 15.61
CA SER A 591 -25.40 20.65 15.35
C SER A 591 -26.51 21.38 16.10
N ARG A 592 -27.70 21.43 15.52
CA ARG A 592 -28.89 22.02 16.14
C ARG A 592 -30.10 21.14 15.92
N MET A 593 -30.82 20.84 17.00
CA MET A 593 -32.10 20.17 16.92
C MET A 593 -33.16 21.16 16.41
N MET A 594 -33.71 20.88 15.23
CA MET A 594 -34.73 21.67 14.54
C MET A 594 -36.15 21.26 14.95
N HIS A 595 -36.32 20.01 15.38
CA HIS A 595 -37.57 19.47 15.91
C HIS A 595 -37.23 18.41 16.98
N GLY A 596 -37.89 18.43 18.15
CA GLY A 596 -37.65 17.47 19.24
C GLY A 596 -37.82 18.06 20.65
N SER A 597 -37.26 17.38 21.67
CA SER A 597 -37.37 17.81 23.07
C SER A 597 -36.42 18.96 23.46
N ASP A 598 -35.31 19.14 22.72
CA ASP A 598 -34.23 20.09 23.03
C ASP A 598 -34.04 21.15 21.92
N GLU A 599 -35.14 21.68 21.36
CA GLU A 599 -35.17 22.58 20.17
C GLU A 599 -34.37 23.90 20.29
N HIS A 600 -33.92 24.27 21.49
CA HIS A 600 -33.30 25.58 21.77
C HIS A 600 -31.78 25.56 21.88
N ASN A 601 -31.15 24.39 22.03
CA ASN A 601 -29.73 24.30 22.34
C ASN A 601 -28.91 23.77 21.16
N MET A 602 -27.80 24.44 20.89
CA MET A 602 -26.80 24.01 19.90
C MET A 602 -25.80 23.08 20.58
N ALA A 603 -25.48 21.96 19.93
CA ALA A 603 -24.35 21.13 20.31
C ALA A 603 -23.13 21.49 19.46
N LEU A 604 -21.97 21.43 20.09
CA LEU A 604 -20.70 21.82 19.49
C LEU A 604 -19.68 20.74 19.81
N SER A 605 -18.95 20.26 18.82
CA SER A 605 -17.82 19.35 19.03
C SER A 605 -16.62 19.76 18.18
N GLY A 606 -15.43 19.56 18.74
CA GLY A 606 -14.16 19.81 18.10
C GLY A 606 -13.30 18.56 18.15
N THR A 607 -12.61 18.26 17.05
CA THR A 607 -11.63 17.17 16.96
C THR A 607 -10.29 17.74 16.52
N LEU A 608 -9.22 17.41 17.25
CA LEU A 608 -7.85 17.70 16.89
C LEU A 608 -7.13 16.38 16.67
N GLY A 609 -6.56 16.17 15.49
CA GLY A 609 -5.59 15.11 15.26
C GLY A 609 -4.19 15.66 15.46
N PHE A 610 -3.36 14.89 16.16
CA PHE A 610 -1.96 15.20 16.34
C PHE A 610 -1.11 14.02 15.90
N GLU A 611 0.02 14.30 15.28
CA GLU A 611 0.96 13.32 14.79
C GLU A 611 2.35 13.92 14.94
N ASN A 612 3.14 13.43 15.89
CA ASN A 612 4.57 13.76 15.98
C ASN A 612 5.40 12.52 15.67
N ARG A 613 6.74 12.60 15.76
CA ARG A 613 7.60 11.45 15.47
C ARG A 613 7.33 10.24 16.37
N VAL A 614 6.90 10.43 17.61
CA VAL A 614 6.83 9.42 18.69
C VAL A 614 5.41 8.94 18.99
N ILE A 615 4.43 9.82 18.90
CA ILE A 615 3.05 9.58 19.28
C ILE A 615 2.12 10.29 18.30
N GLY A 616 1.06 9.59 17.93
CA GLY A 616 -0.01 10.12 17.08
C GLY A 616 -1.36 9.78 17.68
N GLY A 617 -2.40 10.50 17.28
CA GLY A 617 -3.69 10.35 17.94
C GLY A 617 -4.72 11.39 17.55
N THR A 618 -5.84 11.32 18.24
CA THR A 618 -6.94 12.28 18.10
C THR A 618 -7.52 12.61 19.45
N MET A 619 -7.88 13.86 19.64
CA MET A 619 -8.58 14.37 20.80
C MET A 619 -9.90 14.98 20.35
N THR A 620 -11.02 14.57 20.96
CA THR A 620 -12.32 15.20 20.74
C THR A 620 -12.83 15.83 22.03
N LEU A 621 -13.49 16.97 21.91
CA LEU A 621 -14.19 17.63 23.00
C LEU A 621 -15.52 18.13 22.47
N GLY A 622 -16.59 17.92 23.22
CA GLY A 622 -17.92 18.34 22.79
C GLY A 622 -18.82 18.78 23.94
N ARG A 623 -19.79 19.61 23.60
CA ARG A 623 -20.92 19.99 24.43
C ARG A 623 -22.21 19.59 23.72
N GLY A 624 -23.01 18.72 24.33
CA GLY A 624 -24.28 18.24 23.79
C GLY A 624 -25.44 19.23 23.95
N HIS A 625 -26.58 18.90 23.32
CA HIS A 625 -27.81 19.71 23.38
C HIS A 625 -28.34 19.89 24.81
N GLY A 626 -28.19 18.89 25.68
CA GLY A 626 -28.57 18.94 27.09
C GLY A 626 -27.62 19.73 27.98
N GLY A 627 -26.51 20.24 27.42
CA GLY A 627 -25.44 20.90 28.17
C GLY A 627 -24.40 19.94 28.76
N ASP A 628 -24.51 18.64 28.46
CA ASP A 628 -23.51 17.61 28.74
C ASP A 628 -22.16 17.97 28.12
N MET A 629 -21.07 17.67 28.81
CA MET A 629 -19.72 17.85 28.30
C MET A 629 -19.04 16.50 28.16
N ASN A 630 -18.43 16.27 27.01
CA ASN A 630 -17.75 15.02 26.71
C ASN A 630 -16.37 15.29 26.14
N GLY A 631 -15.53 14.26 26.20
CA GLY A 631 -14.29 14.26 25.47
C GLY A 631 -13.68 12.88 25.38
N ASN A 632 -12.84 12.70 24.37
CA ASN A 632 -11.97 11.55 24.27
C ASN A 632 -10.55 11.99 23.87
N LEU A 633 -9.59 11.16 24.24
CA LEU A 633 -8.21 11.24 23.82
C LEU A 633 -7.77 9.83 23.46
N ILE A 634 -7.33 9.64 22.22
CA ILE A 634 -6.73 8.39 21.75
C ILE A 634 -5.32 8.73 21.34
N ALA A 635 -4.36 8.01 21.91
CA ALA A 635 -2.94 8.20 21.66
C ALA A 635 -2.29 6.84 21.41
N ARG A 636 -1.60 6.72 20.29
CA ARG A 636 -0.95 5.50 19.83
C ARG A 636 0.50 5.77 19.43
N GLY A 637 1.33 4.75 19.59
CA GLY A 637 2.73 4.80 19.19
C GLY A 637 3.37 3.42 19.27
N ALA A 638 4.65 3.38 18.92
CA ALA A 638 5.47 2.20 18.95
C ALA A 638 6.86 2.56 19.51
N LEU A 639 7.39 1.70 20.35
CA LEU A 639 8.78 1.68 20.75
C LEU A 639 9.47 0.53 20.02
N VAL A 640 10.50 0.85 19.29
CA VAL A 640 11.23 -0.06 18.41
C VAL A 640 12.61 -0.26 19.00
N THR A 641 12.98 -1.50 19.25
CA THR A 641 14.23 -1.91 19.88
C THR A 641 15.06 -2.71 18.90
N THR A 642 16.33 -2.35 18.75
CA THR A 642 17.37 -3.14 18.08
C THR A 642 18.58 -3.25 19.00
N GLU A 643 19.62 -3.97 18.59
CA GLU A 643 20.86 -4.06 19.39
C GLU A 643 21.50 -2.68 19.64
N ASP A 644 21.41 -1.78 18.66
CA ASP A 644 22.12 -0.49 18.68
C ASP A 644 21.20 0.72 18.86
N ALA A 645 19.87 0.57 18.80
CA ALA A 645 18.94 1.69 18.82
C ALA A 645 17.63 1.43 19.59
N LEU A 646 17.13 2.49 20.22
CA LEU A 646 15.77 2.60 20.75
C LEU A 646 15.08 3.77 20.05
N VAL A 647 14.15 3.46 19.15
CA VAL A 647 13.44 4.46 18.33
C VAL A 647 11.97 4.47 18.73
N ALA A 648 11.43 5.64 19.00
CA ALA A 648 10.00 5.81 19.22
C ALA A 648 9.34 6.36 17.95
N SER A 649 8.20 5.78 17.57
CA SER A 649 7.46 6.10 16.36
C SER A 649 5.97 6.27 16.62
N SER A 650 5.33 7.29 16.06
CA SER A 650 3.86 7.36 16.01
C SER A 650 3.25 6.29 15.09
N ARG A 651 4.05 5.78 14.13
CA ARG A 651 3.66 4.76 13.18
C ARG A 651 3.69 3.38 13.84
N SER A 652 2.51 2.92 14.26
CA SER A 652 2.29 1.66 14.99
C SER A 652 1.45 0.64 14.19
N SER A 653 1.40 0.77 12.87
CA SER A 653 0.54 -0.07 12.02
C SER A 653 1.00 -1.52 11.87
N SER A 654 2.26 -1.84 12.17
CA SER A 654 2.84 -3.19 12.02
C SER A 654 3.80 -3.53 13.17
N GLY A 655 3.90 -4.82 13.49
CA GLY A 655 4.84 -5.39 14.47
C GLY A 655 6.24 -5.69 13.91
N SER A 656 6.57 -5.18 12.74
CA SER A 656 7.90 -5.27 12.09
C SER A 656 8.15 -4.00 11.27
N GLY A 657 9.39 -3.78 10.84
CA GLY A 657 9.69 -2.60 10.02
C GLY A 657 11.16 -2.41 9.66
N LEU A 658 11.47 -1.19 9.22
CA LEU A 658 12.80 -0.75 8.82
C LEU A 658 13.11 0.59 9.51
N ILE A 659 14.23 0.68 10.19
CA ILE A 659 14.82 1.95 10.64
C ILE A 659 15.74 2.44 9.52
N ILE A 660 15.52 3.67 9.06
CA ILE A 660 16.41 4.33 8.10
C ILE A 660 17.13 5.44 8.83
N ASN A 661 18.45 5.29 8.97
CA ASN A 661 19.35 6.31 9.49
C ASN A 661 19.85 7.12 8.29
N THR A 662 19.35 8.34 8.16
CA THR A 662 19.67 9.23 7.05
C THR A 662 20.83 10.15 7.38
N GLY A 663 21.10 10.39 8.66
CA GLY A 663 22.13 11.35 9.11
C GLY A 663 21.82 12.82 8.78
N ILE A 664 20.65 13.11 8.20
CA ILE A 664 20.23 14.48 7.86
C ILE A 664 19.73 15.20 9.11
N ASP A 665 19.90 16.53 9.14
CA ASP A 665 19.40 17.35 10.24
C ASP A 665 17.87 17.25 10.39
N ARG A 666 17.33 17.77 11.50
CA ARG A 666 15.90 17.70 11.80
C ARG A 666 14.99 18.46 10.81
N GLN A 667 15.53 19.31 9.94
CA GLN A 667 14.77 20.06 8.94
C GLN A 667 14.79 19.39 7.57
N GLY A 668 15.81 18.58 7.28
CA GLY A 668 15.94 17.81 6.04
C GLY A 668 14.78 16.87 5.75
N GLN A 669 14.34 16.83 4.48
CA GLN A 669 13.28 15.95 4.00
C GLN A 669 13.76 15.08 2.85
N MET A 670 13.56 13.77 2.98
CA MET A 670 13.79 12.78 1.92
C MET A 670 12.58 11.86 1.76
N LEU A 671 12.63 11.02 0.74
CA LEU A 671 11.61 10.00 0.47
C LEU A 671 12.27 8.62 0.45
N ALA A 672 11.65 7.63 1.09
CA ALA A 672 11.92 6.22 0.85
C ALA A 672 10.82 5.67 -0.06
N LYS A 673 11.19 5.13 -1.19
CA LYS A 673 10.29 4.41 -2.08
C LYS A 673 10.34 2.92 -1.74
N VAL A 674 9.23 2.39 -1.25
CA VAL A 674 9.09 0.98 -0.82
C VAL A 674 8.12 0.28 -1.76
N ASN A 675 8.59 -0.70 -2.53
CA ASN A 675 7.79 -1.42 -3.54
C ASN A 675 6.98 -0.49 -4.48
N GLY A 676 7.53 0.69 -4.79
CA GLY A 676 6.89 1.68 -5.65
C GLY A 676 6.09 2.77 -4.93
N GLN A 677 5.85 2.65 -3.62
CA GLN A 677 5.13 3.63 -2.82
C GLN A 677 6.09 4.57 -2.07
N ASP A 678 5.83 5.88 -2.12
CA ASP A 678 6.69 6.88 -1.49
C ASP A 678 6.32 7.09 -0.01
N TYR A 679 7.33 7.11 0.86
CA TYR A 679 7.23 7.37 2.30
C TYR A 679 8.14 8.54 2.69
N PRO A 680 7.63 9.59 3.35
CA PRO A 680 8.47 10.68 3.79
C PRO A 680 9.36 10.26 4.96
N LEU A 681 10.62 10.67 4.89
CA LEU A 681 11.66 10.53 5.91
C LEU A 681 11.95 11.91 6.51
N HIS A 682 11.97 11.98 7.84
CA HIS A 682 12.17 13.23 8.56
C HIS A 682 13.24 13.06 9.64
N GLY A 683 14.21 13.96 9.64
CA GLY A 683 15.33 13.94 10.59
C GLY A 683 16.27 12.75 10.41
N GLU A 684 17.16 12.57 11.37
CA GLU A 684 18.27 11.62 11.33
C GLU A 684 17.84 10.14 11.28
N GLN A 685 16.71 9.80 11.89
CA GLN A 685 16.21 8.43 12.02
C GLN A 685 14.69 8.38 11.86
N THR A 686 14.23 7.56 10.92
CA THR A 686 12.80 7.31 10.68
C THR A 686 12.51 5.81 10.71
N PHE A 687 11.50 5.42 11.49
CA PHE A 687 10.96 4.05 11.47
C PHE A 687 9.81 3.94 10.46
N LEU A 688 9.91 2.95 9.56
CA LEU A 688 8.86 2.57 8.63
C LEU A 688 8.24 1.25 9.11
N ALA A 689 6.99 1.32 9.58
CA ALA A 689 6.22 0.12 9.94
C ALA A 689 5.80 -0.62 8.65
N LEU A 690 6.30 -1.84 8.49
CA LEU A 690 6.07 -2.69 7.31
C LEU A 690 5.51 -4.05 7.75
N PRO A 691 4.47 -4.59 7.10
CA PRO A 691 3.93 -5.90 7.45
C PRO A 691 5.00 -7.02 7.47
N PRO A 692 4.88 -8.02 8.34
CA PRO A 692 5.80 -9.16 8.32
C PRO A 692 5.51 -10.10 7.15
N TYR A 693 6.42 -11.04 6.92
CA TYR A 693 6.40 -12.03 5.83
C TYR A 693 6.34 -11.41 4.43
N GLY A 694 6.97 -10.24 4.29
CA GLY A 694 7.09 -9.51 3.04
C GLY A 694 8.55 -9.26 2.68
N GLU A 695 8.85 -9.30 1.38
CA GLU A 695 10.07 -8.74 0.81
C GLU A 695 9.78 -7.30 0.35
N TYR A 696 10.69 -6.39 0.72
CA TYR A 696 10.58 -4.96 0.49
C TYR A 696 11.81 -4.46 -0.25
N GLU A 697 11.62 -3.94 -1.45
CA GLU A 697 12.63 -3.18 -2.19
C GLU A 697 12.54 -1.70 -1.78
N ILE A 698 13.64 -1.16 -1.28
CA ILE A 698 13.77 0.19 -0.74
C ILE A 698 14.74 0.98 -1.60
N GLU A 699 14.33 2.19 -1.97
CA GLU A 699 15.15 3.16 -2.69
C GLU A 699 15.00 4.53 -2.01
N LEU A 700 16.11 5.20 -1.71
CA LEU A 700 16.11 6.55 -1.14
C LEU A 700 16.11 7.57 -2.28
N LEU A 701 15.26 8.59 -2.15
CA LEU A 701 15.03 9.62 -3.16
C LEU A 701 15.00 11.01 -2.53
N ASN A 702 15.39 12.02 -3.30
CA ASN A 702 15.21 13.41 -2.93
C ASN A 702 13.71 13.77 -2.83
N SER A 703 13.38 14.58 -1.83
CA SER A 703 12.03 15.12 -1.69
C SER A 703 11.73 16.07 -2.85
N LYS A 704 10.57 15.90 -3.49
CA LYS A 704 10.08 16.84 -4.53
C LYS A 704 9.63 18.19 -3.94
N ARG A 705 9.49 18.29 -2.62
CA ARG A 705 9.03 19.49 -1.90
C ARG A 705 10.12 20.15 -1.08
N GLY A 706 11.22 19.44 -0.80
CA GLY A 706 12.37 19.96 -0.07
C GLY A 706 13.16 20.95 -0.92
N LYS A 707 13.79 21.94 -0.27
CA LYS A 707 14.77 22.81 -0.93
C LYS A 707 16.15 22.16 -1.01
N ASP A 708 16.42 21.24 -0.10
CA ASP A 708 17.69 20.55 0.00
C ASP A 708 17.82 19.51 -1.11
N SER A 709 19.01 19.44 -1.70
CA SER A 709 19.38 18.43 -2.68
C SER A 709 20.37 17.48 -2.02
N TYR A 710 20.14 16.18 -2.15
CA TYR A 710 21.07 15.18 -1.64
C TYR A 710 21.62 14.34 -2.80
N ASP A 711 22.92 14.05 -2.73
CA ASP A 711 23.52 12.97 -3.52
C ASP A 711 23.36 11.67 -2.72
N ILE A 712 22.71 10.68 -3.32
CA ILE A 712 22.27 9.45 -2.65
C ILE A 712 22.91 8.25 -3.35
N ASN A 713 23.88 7.62 -2.70
CA ASN A 713 24.59 6.46 -3.25
C ASN A 713 24.31 5.16 -2.48
N THR A 714 23.05 4.89 -2.16
CA THR A 714 22.64 3.64 -1.49
C THR A 714 22.19 2.54 -2.45
N GLY A 715 21.81 2.90 -3.68
CA GLY A 715 21.15 1.99 -4.62
C GLY A 715 19.82 1.44 -4.07
N LYS A 716 19.35 0.34 -4.67
CA LYS A 716 18.16 -0.41 -4.22
C LYS A 716 18.56 -1.49 -3.23
N GLN A 717 17.89 -1.50 -2.08
CA GLN A 717 18.11 -2.47 -1.00
C GLN A 717 16.90 -3.37 -0.85
N ARG A 718 17.10 -4.63 -0.44
CA ARG A 718 16.02 -5.60 -0.26
C ARG A 718 16.02 -6.16 1.15
N TYR A 719 14.87 -6.12 1.80
CA TYR A 719 14.67 -6.61 3.15
C TYR A 719 13.49 -7.57 3.22
N THR A 720 13.70 -8.73 3.80
CA THR A 720 12.66 -9.69 4.13
C THR A 720 12.43 -9.68 5.63
N LEU A 721 11.23 -9.24 6.03
CA LEU A 721 10.88 -9.02 7.43
C LEU A 721 9.98 -10.15 7.95
N PHE A 722 10.25 -10.61 9.17
CA PHE A 722 9.38 -11.52 9.94
C PHE A 722 8.81 -10.74 11.14
N PRO A 723 7.80 -11.27 11.87
CA PRO A 723 7.25 -10.57 13.01
C PRO A 723 8.31 -10.23 14.07
N GLY A 724 8.32 -8.99 14.55
CA GLY A 724 9.35 -8.50 15.49
C GLY A 724 10.66 -8.08 14.82
N ASN A 725 10.88 -8.39 13.54
CA ASN A 725 12.10 -7.98 12.84
C ASN A 725 12.09 -6.48 12.54
N VAL A 726 13.22 -5.85 12.86
CA VAL A 726 13.49 -4.45 12.54
C VAL A 726 14.82 -4.40 11.82
N ALA A 727 14.77 -4.22 10.50
CA ALA A 727 15.98 -4.00 9.73
C ALA A 727 16.51 -2.57 9.95
N THR A 728 17.81 -2.37 9.78
CA THR A 728 18.42 -1.04 9.83
C THR A 728 19.13 -0.77 8.50
N LEU A 729 18.76 0.34 7.86
CA LEU A 729 19.49 0.91 6.72
C LEU A 729 20.25 2.13 7.23
N ASP A 730 21.56 1.99 7.39
CA ASP A 730 22.43 3.13 7.68
C ASP A 730 22.92 3.78 6.38
N ALA A 731 22.30 4.89 6.04
CA ALA A 731 22.61 5.68 4.86
C ALA A 731 23.37 6.98 5.20
N SER A 732 23.67 7.23 6.48
CA SER A 732 24.26 8.49 6.98
C SER A 732 25.60 8.85 6.34
N SER A 733 26.41 7.86 5.94
CA SER A 733 27.69 8.07 5.25
C SER A 733 27.58 8.12 3.72
N THR A 734 26.46 7.69 3.16
CA THR A 734 26.21 7.58 1.72
C THR A 734 25.32 8.69 1.17
N ILE A 735 24.70 9.47 2.06
CA ILE A 735 23.91 10.65 1.74
C ILE A 735 24.80 11.87 1.96
N LYS A 736 24.97 12.70 0.92
CA LYS A 736 25.70 13.95 1.01
C LYS A 736 24.75 15.11 0.74
N GLU A 737 24.76 16.12 1.60
CA GLU A 737 23.95 17.33 1.40
C GLU A 737 24.66 18.25 0.42
N MET A 738 23.99 18.56 -0.68
CA MET A 738 24.53 19.30 -1.82
C MET A 738 23.96 20.71 -1.85
N VAL A 739 24.85 21.70 -2.01
CA VAL A 739 24.48 23.09 -2.26
C VAL A 739 25.10 23.53 -3.57
N THR A 740 24.29 24.01 -4.51
CA THR A 740 24.79 24.64 -5.74
C THR A 740 25.34 26.02 -5.40
N VAL A 741 26.65 26.21 -5.52
CA VAL A 741 27.34 27.46 -5.17
C VAL A 741 27.67 28.26 -6.41
N PHE A 742 27.39 29.56 -6.35
CA PHE A 742 27.74 30.55 -7.37
C PHE A 742 28.55 31.68 -6.74
N GLY A 743 29.61 32.13 -7.40
CA GLY A 743 30.45 33.22 -6.89
C GLY A 743 31.53 33.64 -7.87
N ILE A 744 32.40 34.55 -7.44
CA ILE A 744 33.56 35.04 -8.19
C ILE A 744 34.83 34.69 -7.43
N LEU A 745 35.78 34.02 -8.09
CA LEU A 745 37.08 33.67 -7.49
C LEU A 745 38.17 34.70 -7.83
N ARG A 746 38.92 35.12 -6.81
CA ARG A 746 40.06 36.06 -6.92
C ARG A 746 41.31 35.56 -6.23
N ALA A 747 42.47 35.99 -6.71
CA ALA A 747 43.75 35.79 -6.04
C ALA A 747 43.91 36.81 -4.89
N GLU A 748 44.96 36.68 -4.09
CA GLU A 748 45.19 37.54 -2.90
C GLU A 748 45.41 39.02 -3.27
N ASP A 749 45.92 39.32 -4.46
CA ASP A 749 46.07 40.68 -5.00
C ASP A 749 44.78 41.26 -5.63
N GLY A 750 43.71 40.47 -5.68
CA GLY A 750 42.42 40.85 -6.26
C GLY A 750 42.29 40.60 -7.77
N SER A 751 43.27 40.00 -8.43
CA SER A 751 43.14 39.53 -9.82
C SER A 751 42.09 38.42 -9.96
N LEU A 752 41.34 38.42 -11.07
CA LEU A 752 40.25 37.47 -11.31
C LEU A 752 40.82 36.12 -11.78
N LEU A 753 40.43 35.02 -11.15
CA LEU A 753 40.74 33.67 -11.64
C LEU A 753 39.84 33.33 -12.83
N ALA A 754 40.11 33.93 -13.98
CA ALA A 754 39.36 33.69 -15.22
C ALA A 754 39.82 32.42 -15.94
N ASN A 755 38.87 31.68 -16.55
CA ASN A 755 39.12 30.44 -17.29
C ASN A 755 39.93 29.38 -16.52
N ALA A 756 39.80 29.40 -15.20
CA ALA A 756 40.52 28.52 -14.28
C ALA A 756 39.68 27.28 -13.99
N ARG A 757 40.31 26.11 -14.05
CA ARG A 757 39.68 24.86 -13.61
C ARG A 757 39.68 24.80 -12.09
N ILE A 758 38.51 24.73 -11.49
CA ILE A 758 38.31 24.64 -10.05
C ILE A 758 37.76 23.25 -9.73
N ASP A 759 38.38 22.59 -8.77
CA ASP A 759 38.02 21.24 -8.33
C ASP A 759 37.47 21.31 -6.89
N ASN A 760 36.41 20.54 -6.63
CA ASN A 760 35.87 20.20 -5.32
C ASN A 760 35.94 18.66 -5.17
N HIS A 761 35.83 18.14 -3.96
CA HIS A 761 35.92 16.69 -3.71
C HIS A 761 34.81 15.86 -4.39
N ILE A 762 33.71 16.48 -4.87
CA ILE A 762 32.67 15.78 -5.65
C ILE A 762 32.57 16.18 -7.14
N GLY A 763 33.28 17.21 -7.59
CA GLY A 763 33.10 17.72 -8.95
C GLY A 763 34.11 18.77 -9.38
N THR A 764 34.09 19.11 -10.67
CA THR A 764 34.97 20.11 -11.29
C THR A 764 34.13 21.10 -12.08
N THR A 765 34.49 22.38 -12.04
CA THR A 765 33.95 23.42 -12.92
C THR A 765 35.08 24.27 -13.52
N VAL A 766 34.74 25.15 -14.45
CA VAL A 766 35.67 26.13 -15.03
C VAL A 766 35.06 27.52 -14.85
N THR A 767 35.84 28.46 -14.33
CA THR A 767 35.40 29.85 -14.19
C THR A 767 35.28 30.52 -15.55
N ASN A 768 34.37 31.49 -15.71
CA ASN A 768 34.26 32.26 -16.95
C ASN A 768 35.32 33.38 -17.05
N GLU A 769 35.21 34.25 -18.06
CA GLU A 769 36.13 35.39 -18.26
C GLU A 769 36.10 36.42 -17.12
N GLU A 770 35.00 36.46 -16.36
CA GLU A 770 34.81 37.35 -15.21
C GLU A 770 35.17 36.67 -13.87
N GLY A 771 35.67 35.44 -13.92
CA GLY A 771 36.03 34.65 -12.73
C GLY A 771 34.81 34.04 -12.01
N GLU A 772 33.63 34.06 -12.62
CA GLU A 772 32.41 33.48 -12.07
C GLU A 772 32.42 31.95 -12.20
N PHE A 773 31.92 31.23 -11.20
CA PHE A 773 31.77 29.78 -11.22
C PHE A 773 30.38 29.34 -10.73
N SER A 774 30.01 28.12 -11.12
CA SER A 774 28.84 27.38 -10.64
C SER A 774 29.26 25.93 -10.42
N LEU A 775 29.08 25.40 -9.22
CA LEU A 775 29.42 24.02 -8.88
C LEU A 775 28.57 23.54 -7.69
N ASP A 776 28.17 22.26 -7.72
CA ASP A 776 27.58 21.63 -6.54
C ASP A 776 28.67 21.25 -5.55
N VAL A 777 28.51 21.67 -4.30
CA VAL A 777 29.47 21.49 -3.21
C VAL A 777 28.78 20.75 -2.07
N ASP A 778 29.44 19.74 -1.52
CA ASP A 778 29.00 19.04 -0.32
C ASP A 778 29.23 19.95 0.88
N LYS A 779 28.18 20.14 1.65
CA LYS A 779 28.18 21.01 2.83
C LYS A 779 29.16 20.53 3.91
N ALA A 780 29.46 19.24 3.98
CA ALA A 780 30.41 18.69 4.95
C ALA A 780 31.88 18.97 4.60
N ASN A 781 32.19 19.27 3.32
CA ASN A 781 33.54 19.59 2.85
C ASN A 781 33.49 20.77 1.87
N PRO A 782 33.24 22.00 2.37
CA PRO A 782 32.96 23.16 1.54
C PRO A 782 34.23 23.85 1.03
N MET A 783 35.14 23.09 0.41
CA MET A 783 36.45 23.59 -0.06
C MET A 783 36.56 23.54 -1.58
N LEU A 784 37.01 24.64 -2.17
CA LEU A 784 37.38 24.72 -3.58
C LEU A 784 38.90 24.73 -3.69
N THR A 785 39.41 24.01 -4.68
CA THR A 785 40.84 23.91 -4.95
C THR A 785 41.12 24.31 -6.39
N PHE A 786 42.21 25.05 -6.59
CA PHE A 786 42.74 25.37 -7.91
C PHE A 786 44.17 24.87 -8.00
N ARG A 787 44.53 24.27 -9.15
CA ARG A 787 45.89 23.82 -9.41
C ARG A 787 46.30 24.02 -10.87
N GLN A 788 47.40 24.74 -11.09
CA GLN A 788 48.02 24.93 -12.40
C GLN A 788 49.54 24.95 -12.27
N GLY A 789 50.22 23.89 -12.73
CA GLY A 789 51.67 23.76 -12.54
C GLY A 789 52.06 23.68 -11.06
N ASN A 790 52.85 24.65 -10.58
CA ASN A 790 53.22 24.80 -9.17
C ASN A 790 52.25 25.72 -8.40
N ASP A 791 51.33 26.40 -9.09
CA ASP A 791 50.38 27.30 -8.46
C ASP A 791 49.22 26.48 -7.88
N PHE A 792 48.94 26.72 -6.60
CA PHE A 792 47.92 26.03 -5.83
C PHE A 792 47.24 27.00 -4.89
N CYS A 793 45.91 26.94 -4.80
CA CYS A 793 45.19 27.67 -3.77
C CYS A 793 43.92 26.96 -3.34
N GLU A 794 43.52 27.27 -2.12
CA GLU A 794 42.32 26.75 -1.48
C GLU A 794 41.39 27.91 -1.10
N ALA A 795 40.09 27.68 -1.26
CA ALA A 795 39.05 28.60 -0.84
C ALA A 795 38.00 27.82 -0.05
N GLU A 796 37.92 28.10 1.24
CA GLU A 796 36.88 27.56 2.12
C GLU A 796 35.61 28.42 2.02
N LEU A 797 34.46 27.77 1.92
CA LEU A 797 33.14 28.39 1.78
C LEU A 797 32.34 28.22 3.06
N ASP A 798 31.65 29.27 3.51
CA ASP A 798 30.69 29.19 4.61
C ASP A 798 29.30 28.82 4.09
N LEU A 799 28.98 27.53 4.16
CA LEU A 799 27.72 26.96 3.66
C LEU A 799 26.78 26.49 4.79
N GLU A 800 27.10 26.69 6.07
CA GLU A 800 26.32 26.12 7.19
C GLU A 800 24.83 26.51 7.15
N GLN A 801 24.52 27.76 6.78
CA GLN A 801 23.16 28.29 6.73
C GLN A 801 22.51 28.24 5.34
N HIS A 802 23.19 27.67 4.33
CA HIS A 802 22.72 27.65 2.96
C HIS A 802 22.12 26.28 2.58
N SER A 803 21.05 26.29 1.78
CA SER A 803 20.37 25.10 1.25
C SER A 803 19.96 25.32 -0.20
N GLY A 804 20.02 24.26 -1.01
CA GLY A 804 19.68 24.29 -2.43
C GLY A 804 20.71 25.06 -3.26
N ALA A 805 20.63 26.39 -3.26
CA ALA A 805 21.54 27.25 -4.03
C ALA A 805 22.02 28.46 -3.20
N ALA A 806 23.31 28.78 -3.30
CA ALA A 806 23.96 29.85 -2.53
C ALA A 806 24.80 30.77 -3.43
N TRP A 807 24.63 32.08 -3.27
CA TRP A 807 25.58 33.06 -3.80
C TRP A 807 26.61 33.41 -2.72
N VAL A 808 27.85 32.97 -2.91
CA VAL A 808 28.94 33.17 -1.93
C VAL A 808 29.70 34.48 -2.12
N GLY A 809 29.32 35.27 -3.13
CA GLY A 809 29.97 36.55 -3.40
C GLY A 809 31.37 36.40 -4.00
N ILE A 810 32.27 37.28 -3.58
CA ILE A 810 33.66 37.30 -4.05
C ILE A 810 34.50 36.52 -3.02
N ILE A 811 35.11 35.43 -3.47
CA ILE A 811 35.91 34.53 -2.65
C ILE A 811 37.38 34.66 -3.06
N THR A 812 38.24 34.85 -2.06
CA THR A 812 39.70 34.91 -2.26
C THR A 812 40.29 33.51 -2.11
N CYS A 813 41.01 33.04 -3.12
CA CYS A 813 41.73 31.77 -3.12
C CYS A 813 43.09 31.97 -2.41
N GLN A 814 43.24 31.38 -1.23
CA GLN A 814 44.41 31.56 -0.38
C GLN A 814 45.56 30.67 -0.85
N GLY A 815 46.78 31.21 -0.92
CA GLY A 815 47.96 30.52 -1.45
C GLY A 815 48.31 30.91 -2.90
N LEU A 816 47.48 31.75 -3.55
CA LEU A 816 47.75 32.31 -4.86
C LEU A 816 47.97 33.84 -4.75
N PRO A 817 49.23 34.32 -4.77
CA PRO A 817 49.53 35.74 -4.57
C PRO A 817 49.00 36.63 -5.70
N THR A 818 49.02 36.15 -6.93
CA THR A 818 48.55 36.85 -8.13
C THR A 818 48.18 35.83 -9.20
N TYR A 819 47.15 36.13 -10.00
CA TYR A 819 46.77 35.32 -11.15
C TYR A 819 46.90 36.17 -12.42
N ALA A 820 47.96 35.90 -13.18
CA ALA A 820 48.19 36.52 -14.48
C ALA A 820 48.13 35.44 -15.55
N MET A 821 46.99 35.30 -16.24
CA MET A 821 46.95 34.48 -17.45
C MET A 821 47.89 35.08 -18.49
N VAL A 822 49.00 34.41 -18.76
CA VAL A 822 49.83 34.66 -19.93
C VAL A 822 48.97 34.32 -21.15
N ARG A 823 48.46 35.34 -21.84
CA ARG A 823 47.87 35.17 -23.17
C ARG A 823 48.98 34.77 -24.14
N GLU A 824 49.22 33.48 -24.31
CA GLU A 824 49.89 33.00 -25.52
C GLU A 824 48.88 33.11 -26.67
N TYR A 825 49.20 34.02 -27.61
CA TYR A 825 48.48 34.26 -28.86
C TYR A 825 48.77 33.20 -29.91
#